data_AF-A0A970YYS4-F1
#
_entry.id   AF-A0A970YYS4-F1
#
_cell.length_a   1.000
_cell.length_b   1.000
_cell.length_c   1.000
_cell.angle_alpha   90.00
_cell.angle_beta   90.00
_cell.angle_gamma   90.00
#
_symmetry.space_group_name_H-M   'P 1'
#
loop_
_entity.id
_entity.type
_entity.pdbx_description
1 polymer ?
#
loop_
_entity_poly.entity_id
_entity_poly.type
_entity_poly.pdbx_seq_one_letter_code
_entity_poly.pdbx_strand_id
1 'polypeptide(L)'
;MKAYLLQFSIALFICVSIKAQNPTISVDADKPGHKISPTLFGIFFEDINLSADGGIYPELIRNRSFEDADTLQNWKFESKSGKNSALVIKADVQARPPVPPLNPFNRKSLNIIADGKFSLKNFGYWGMNIVSGESYKFSLAARTPNEFKGKLNVRILSEAGKELGSCEINEFGFDWKYSNLNIMAKGSDPKAYLEINGDGVGSLYLDMISLLPEKTWKNHGLRIDLAEAIDSLNPTLFRFPGGCWVEGDDFEHMNHWKNTIGNVDSRTPLWNIWEYNATNSLGYHEYLQLAEDLGAEPLYCINAGISHKEVVPMDQMGQWIQDALDAIEYANGSANSVWGSLRAKNGHPEPFNLKYLEIGNENGMAPYAERWEVFVKAIKDKYPEIILLANEWAGGHPENPKPEIVDEHYYNNPDWFIWNSNKYDNYDRNGSKIFVGEYAVTSGSGNGNLRGAIGEAAWMTGMERNSDIVVMSAYAPLFCNANHKRWPINLINYDSYRWFGLPSYYVQKMFATNQGTVSLPLTIENAPNIQAPYSSGSIGLGTWNNSAEFKDLKVVSPEGKVLFETDFSKNIDDWRKIGNGEWSVKDGVLKQSAIAPNVTAFVGDPSWVNYTITLKARKIAGENGFQIYFRNKDHQSRNRWDLGGYTNSVYLLDIGVTSQSKPAGIEIGKWYDIKIEINGSSVKGYLDGKLIQEVGDERSGAKSLCASASFDEKSGEIIVKVVNADSKSLKTQIKLNTNKKIAKNGKIIVLSSDSPLDENTLEKPEKVVPKNENITIAGNTLTQTFKGNSVSIIRFPVLSK
;
A
#
# COMPACT_ATOMS: atom_id res chain seq x y z
N MET A 1 -82.38 -15.59 5.50
CA MET A 1 -81.49 -15.43 4.33
C MET A 1 -80.68 -14.16 4.52
N LYS A 2 -79.35 -14.29 4.48
CA LYS A 2 -78.34 -13.21 4.54
C LYS A 2 -78.41 -12.32 3.30
N ALA A 3 -78.04 -11.03 3.42
CA ALA A 3 -77.19 -10.27 2.47
C ALA A 3 -77.33 -8.74 2.67
N TYR A 4 -76.33 -8.11 3.28
CA TYR A 4 -75.35 -7.19 2.67
C TYR A 4 -75.79 -5.71 2.56
N LEU A 5 -75.42 -4.92 3.57
CA LEU A 5 -75.24 -3.48 3.46
C LEU A 5 -73.76 -3.19 3.71
N LEU A 6 -73.05 -2.84 2.64
CA LEU A 6 -71.62 -2.54 2.62
C LEU A 6 -71.44 -1.08 3.07
N GLN A 7 -70.90 -0.87 4.28
CA GLN A 7 -70.41 0.44 4.72
C GLN A 7 -68.97 0.62 4.20
N PHE A 8 -68.79 1.50 3.22
CA PHE A 8 -67.46 1.99 2.83
C PHE A 8 -67.00 3.06 3.83
N SER A 9 -66.11 2.68 4.75
CA SER A 9 -65.33 3.65 5.52
C SER A 9 -64.07 4.01 4.73
N ILE A 10 -64.05 5.22 4.14
CA ILE A 10 -62.86 5.80 3.54
C ILE A 10 -61.93 6.23 4.68
N ALA A 11 -60.90 5.43 4.96
CA ALA A 11 -59.78 5.84 5.80
C ALA A 11 -58.87 6.76 4.99
N LEU A 12 -58.97 8.07 5.24
CA LEU A 12 -58.07 9.07 4.68
C LEU A 12 -56.71 8.93 5.37
N PHE A 13 -55.77 8.21 4.76
CA PHE A 13 -54.36 8.23 5.18
C PHE A 13 -53.78 9.62 4.90
N ILE A 14 -53.74 10.46 5.93
CA ILE A 14 -52.93 11.68 5.90
C ILE A 14 -51.47 11.24 5.97
N CYS A 15 -50.83 11.06 4.81
CA CYS A 15 -49.38 11.02 4.72
C CYS A 15 -48.85 12.40 5.11
N VAL A 16 -48.51 12.59 6.39
CA VAL A 16 -47.65 13.69 6.81
C VAL A 16 -46.28 13.42 6.23
N SER A 17 -46.00 13.97 5.05
CA SER A 17 -44.65 14.02 4.50
C SER A 17 -43.81 14.90 5.41
N ILE A 18 -43.10 14.29 6.37
CA ILE A 18 -42.04 14.95 7.12
C ILE A 18 -41.01 15.39 6.09
N LYS A 19 -40.95 16.70 5.79
CA LYS A 19 -39.87 17.25 4.97
C LYS A 19 -38.57 17.01 5.72
N ALA A 20 -37.68 16.19 5.16
CA ALA A 20 -36.33 16.02 5.69
C ALA A 20 -35.66 17.39 5.83
N GLN A 21 -35.19 17.70 7.04
CA GLN A 21 -34.48 18.95 7.30
C GLN A 21 -33.09 18.90 6.65
N ASN A 22 -32.62 20.04 6.15
CA ASN A 22 -31.27 20.13 5.59
C ASN A 22 -30.21 19.91 6.69
N PRO A 23 -29.10 19.21 6.39
CA PRO A 23 -27.99 19.06 7.33
C PRO A 23 -27.43 20.41 7.79
N THR A 24 -26.98 20.47 9.03
CA THR A 24 -26.26 21.63 9.59
C THR A 24 -24.96 21.17 10.23
N ILE A 25 -23.84 21.81 9.87
CA ILE A 25 -22.53 21.68 10.52
C ILE A 25 -22.34 22.93 11.38
N SER A 26 -22.18 22.77 12.69
CA SER A 26 -21.86 23.87 13.61
C SER A 26 -20.42 23.69 14.11
N VAL A 27 -19.58 24.70 13.91
CA VAL A 27 -18.16 24.69 14.32
C VAL A 27 -17.96 25.67 15.47
N ASP A 28 -17.47 25.18 16.60
CA ASP A 28 -17.20 25.98 17.80
C ASP A 28 -15.82 26.65 17.73
N ALA A 29 -15.70 27.63 16.83
CA ALA A 29 -14.42 28.28 16.51
C ALA A 29 -13.82 29.14 17.65
N ASP A 30 -14.61 29.55 18.65
CA ASP A 30 -14.12 30.24 19.85
C ASP A 30 -13.72 29.26 20.99
N LYS A 31 -13.87 27.95 20.80
CA LYS A 31 -13.52 26.91 21.77
C LYS A 31 -12.55 25.90 21.15
N PRO A 32 -11.29 26.29 20.88
CA PRO A 32 -10.31 25.39 20.29
C PRO A 32 -10.12 24.12 21.13
N GLY A 33 -9.97 22.99 20.43
CA GLY A 33 -9.64 21.69 21.01
C GLY A 33 -8.12 21.50 21.15
N HIS A 34 -7.64 20.29 20.87
CA HIS A 34 -6.21 19.96 20.89
C HIS A 34 -5.45 20.51 19.68
N LYS A 35 -4.11 20.56 19.81
CA LYS A 35 -3.21 20.79 18.69
C LYS A 35 -3.27 19.61 17.73
N ILE A 36 -3.26 19.90 16.43
CA ILE A 36 -3.15 18.87 15.40
C ILE A 36 -1.68 18.49 15.28
N SER A 37 -1.40 17.18 15.19
CA SER A 37 -0.05 16.67 15.05
C SER A 37 0.61 17.22 13.77
N PRO A 38 1.84 17.77 13.86
CA PRO A 38 2.54 18.28 12.69
C PRO A 38 2.95 17.16 11.71
N THR A 39 2.95 15.90 12.15
CA THR A 39 3.32 14.72 11.35
C THR A 39 2.10 13.91 10.87
N LEU A 40 0.89 14.47 10.96
CA LEU A 40 -0.35 13.72 10.76
C LEU A 40 -0.45 13.11 9.36
N PHE A 41 -0.04 13.82 8.31
CA PHE A 41 -0.12 13.34 6.93
C PHE A 41 1.29 13.15 6.35
N GLY A 42 1.66 11.89 6.14
CA GLY A 42 2.94 11.47 5.59
C GLY A 42 2.79 10.55 4.39
N ILE A 43 3.92 9.96 3.99
CA ILE A 43 4.01 8.95 2.93
C ILE A 43 4.71 7.70 3.44
N PHE A 44 4.35 6.58 2.84
CA PHE A 44 4.95 5.27 3.04
C PHE A 44 5.70 4.86 1.77
N PHE A 45 6.87 4.24 1.90
CA PHE A 45 7.59 3.67 0.77
C PHE A 45 8.15 2.31 1.12
N GLU A 46 7.85 1.37 0.24
CA GLU A 46 8.54 0.10 0.09
C GLU A 46 8.88 -0.14 -1.38
N ASP A 47 9.86 -1.00 -1.65
CA ASP A 47 10.19 -1.41 -3.01
C ASP A 47 9.15 -2.44 -3.51
N ILE A 48 7.97 -1.95 -3.89
CA ILE A 48 6.87 -2.70 -4.51
C ILE A 48 6.50 -2.08 -5.85
N ASN A 49 6.02 -2.88 -6.81
CA ASN A 49 5.57 -2.41 -8.12
C ASN A 49 6.61 -1.57 -8.89
N LEU A 50 7.90 -1.87 -8.72
CA LEU A 50 9.03 -1.11 -9.28
C LEU A 50 9.11 0.34 -8.77
N SER A 51 8.73 0.60 -7.51
CA SER A 51 8.75 1.95 -6.92
C SER A 51 10.15 2.56 -6.84
N ALA A 52 11.17 1.74 -6.57
CA ALA A 52 12.58 2.15 -6.61
C ALA A 52 13.15 1.98 -8.03
N ASP A 53 13.59 0.76 -8.38
CA ASP A 53 14.21 0.45 -9.66
C ASP A 53 13.20 0.45 -10.81
N GLY A 54 13.40 1.35 -11.78
CA GLY A 54 12.41 1.62 -12.83
C GLY A 54 11.29 2.57 -12.41
N GLY A 55 11.36 3.09 -11.18
CA GLY A 55 10.48 4.08 -10.60
C GLY A 55 11.21 5.36 -10.28
N ILE A 56 11.29 5.71 -8.99
CA ILE A 56 11.89 6.98 -8.54
C ILE A 56 13.41 7.01 -8.70
N TYR A 57 14.09 5.85 -8.70
CA TYR A 57 15.50 5.79 -9.02
C TYR A 57 15.70 5.88 -10.55
N PRO A 58 16.49 6.84 -11.06
CA PRO A 58 16.45 7.23 -12.47
C PRO A 58 17.32 6.38 -13.40
N GLU A 59 17.81 5.23 -12.95
CA GLU A 59 18.55 4.28 -13.81
C GLU A 59 17.66 3.82 -14.97
N LEU A 60 18.16 4.01 -16.19
CA LEU A 60 17.42 3.67 -17.40
C LEU A 60 17.68 2.23 -17.83
N ILE A 61 18.77 1.60 -17.38
CA ILE A 61 19.16 0.23 -17.75
C ILE A 61 18.57 -0.78 -16.78
N ARG A 62 17.80 -1.75 -17.31
CA ARG A 62 17.31 -2.88 -16.54
C ARG A 62 18.32 -4.03 -16.56
N ASN A 63 18.49 -4.73 -15.44
CA ASN A 63 19.47 -5.82 -15.30
C ASN A 63 20.91 -5.36 -15.65
N ARG A 64 21.34 -4.23 -15.07
CA ARG A 64 22.59 -3.56 -15.43
C ARG A 64 23.88 -4.31 -15.09
N SER A 65 23.83 -5.22 -14.11
CA SER A 65 24.96 -6.03 -13.66
C SER A 65 24.80 -7.53 -13.94
N PHE A 66 23.79 -7.90 -14.74
CA PHE A 66 23.51 -9.29 -15.12
C PHE A 66 23.17 -10.23 -13.95
N GLU A 67 22.91 -9.70 -12.76
CA GLU A 67 22.60 -10.50 -11.57
C GLU A 67 21.20 -11.14 -11.65
N ASP A 68 20.26 -10.54 -12.39
CA ASP A 68 18.85 -10.92 -12.36
C ASP A 68 18.58 -12.39 -12.75
N ALA A 69 19.40 -12.95 -13.64
CA ALA A 69 19.25 -14.31 -14.14
C ALA A 69 20.57 -14.86 -14.70
N ASP A 70 20.64 -16.18 -14.89
CA ASP A 70 21.75 -16.83 -15.60
C ASP A 70 21.60 -16.72 -17.14
N THR A 71 20.70 -15.85 -17.62
CA THR A 71 20.43 -15.56 -19.03
C THR A 71 20.48 -14.06 -19.28
N LEU A 72 20.49 -13.64 -20.55
CA LEU A 72 20.43 -12.23 -20.96
C LEU A 72 19.06 -11.57 -20.72
N GLN A 73 18.44 -11.79 -19.57
CA GLN A 73 17.14 -11.20 -19.24
C GLN A 73 17.19 -9.67 -19.40
N ASN A 74 16.20 -9.11 -20.10
CA ASN A 74 16.10 -7.68 -20.47
C ASN A 74 17.19 -7.15 -21.44
N TRP A 75 18.08 -8.03 -21.91
CA TRP A 75 19.09 -7.73 -22.92
C TRP A 75 18.83 -8.53 -24.20
N LYS A 76 19.07 -7.91 -25.36
CA LYS A 76 19.00 -8.60 -26.65
C LYS A 76 20.36 -8.56 -27.34
N PHE A 77 20.93 -9.73 -27.58
CA PHE A 77 22.18 -9.87 -28.32
C PHE A 77 21.92 -10.28 -29.78
N GLU A 78 22.60 -9.64 -30.72
CA GLU A 78 22.52 -9.96 -32.15
C GLU A 78 23.94 -10.12 -32.74
N SER A 79 24.14 -11.23 -33.46
CA SER A 79 25.40 -11.58 -34.12
C SER A 79 25.22 -11.49 -35.63
N LYS A 80 25.83 -10.50 -36.30
CA LYS A 80 25.64 -10.31 -37.75
C LYS A 80 26.30 -11.39 -38.59
N SER A 81 27.41 -11.96 -38.11
CA SER A 81 28.14 -13.06 -38.77
C SER A 81 27.64 -14.45 -38.36
N GLY A 82 26.81 -14.53 -37.31
CA GLY A 82 26.44 -15.80 -36.65
C GLY A 82 27.58 -16.42 -35.82
N LYS A 83 28.75 -15.79 -35.75
CA LYS A 83 29.95 -16.33 -35.08
C LYS A 83 30.21 -15.76 -33.69
N ASN A 84 29.60 -14.62 -33.36
CA ASN A 84 29.68 -14.05 -32.01
C ASN A 84 28.75 -14.80 -31.05
N SER A 85 29.14 -14.89 -29.78
CA SER A 85 28.30 -15.40 -28.69
C SER A 85 28.34 -14.48 -27.49
N ALA A 86 27.29 -14.54 -26.66
CA ALA A 86 27.12 -13.73 -25.45
C ALA A 86 26.49 -14.60 -24.37
N LEU A 87 27.18 -14.74 -23.23
CA LEU A 87 26.77 -15.59 -22.12
C LEU A 87 26.93 -14.85 -20.80
N VAL A 88 25.90 -14.89 -19.95
CA VAL A 88 26.05 -14.51 -18.55
C VAL A 88 26.83 -15.60 -17.85
N ILE A 89 27.91 -15.21 -17.18
CA ILE A 89 28.83 -16.14 -16.51
C ILE A 89 29.00 -15.74 -15.05
N LYS A 90 29.19 -16.74 -14.19
CA LYS A 90 29.54 -16.55 -12.79
C LYS A 90 31.05 -16.49 -12.62
N ALA A 91 31.52 -15.63 -11.75
CA ALA A 91 32.93 -15.46 -11.44
C ALA A 91 33.52 -16.73 -10.83
N ASP A 92 34.59 -17.21 -11.44
CA ASP A 92 35.36 -18.38 -11.04
C ASP A 92 36.85 -18.04 -11.11
N VAL A 93 37.43 -17.72 -9.95
CA VAL A 93 38.85 -17.40 -9.81
C VAL A 93 39.75 -18.63 -9.98
N GLN A 94 39.20 -19.84 -9.94
CA GLN A 94 39.92 -21.10 -10.15
C GLN A 94 39.85 -21.59 -11.60
N ALA A 95 38.98 -20.99 -12.43
CA ALA A 95 38.92 -21.25 -13.86
C ALA A 95 40.27 -21.00 -14.55
N ARG A 96 40.47 -21.64 -15.70
CA ARG A 96 41.67 -21.46 -16.54
C ARG A 96 41.24 -21.01 -17.94
N PRO A 97 41.35 -19.71 -18.28
CA PRO A 97 41.88 -18.60 -17.46
C PRO A 97 40.91 -18.13 -16.35
N PRO A 98 41.40 -17.49 -15.28
CA PRO A 98 40.55 -17.00 -14.19
C PRO A 98 39.52 -15.95 -14.63
N VAL A 99 38.34 -16.04 -14.02
CA VAL A 99 37.24 -15.07 -14.14
C VAL A 99 37.03 -14.38 -12.78
N PRO A 100 37.88 -13.41 -12.39
CA PRO A 100 37.62 -12.55 -11.24
C PRO A 100 36.30 -11.79 -11.39
N PRO A 101 35.53 -11.63 -10.29
CA PRO A 101 34.38 -10.74 -10.30
C PRO A 101 34.83 -9.27 -10.36
N LEU A 102 33.92 -8.38 -10.72
CA LEU A 102 34.17 -6.92 -10.65
C LEU A 102 34.35 -6.48 -9.18
N ASN A 103 33.54 -7.04 -8.29
CA ASN A 103 33.62 -6.83 -6.85
C ASN A 103 33.12 -8.07 -6.08
N PRO A 104 33.29 -8.16 -4.74
CA PRO A 104 32.90 -9.36 -3.98
C PRO A 104 31.39 -9.65 -3.97
N PHE A 105 30.55 -8.66 -4.24
CA PHE A 105 29.10 -8.70 -4.05
C PHE A 105 28.33 -8.99 -5.35
N ASN A 106 28.85 -8.52 -6.49
CA ASN A 106 28.35 -8.80 -7.83
C ASN A 106 29.31 -9.74 -8.54
N ARG A 107 28.85 -10.98 -8.76
CA ARG A 107 29.67 -12.09 -9.23
C ARG A 107 29.30 -12.56 -10.62
N LYS A 108 28.25 -12.02 -11.24
CA LYS A 108 27.92 -12.28 -12.63
C LYS A 108 28.48 -11.18 -13.53
N SER A 109 28.80 -11.57 -14.76
CA SER A 109 29.18 -10.63 -15.82
C SER A 109 28.77 -11.20 -17.17
N LEU A 110 28.69 -10.35 -18.17
CA LEU A 110 28.46 -10.78 -19.55
C LEU A 110 29.79 -11.03 -20.25
N ASN A 111 30.04 -12.27 -20.69
CA ASN A 111 31.14 -12.59 -21.58
C ASN A 111 30.67 -12.65 -23.03
N ILE A 112 31.27 -11.82 -23.87
CA ILE A 112 31.09 -11.81 -25.32
C ILE A 112 32.34 -12.40 -25.97
N ILE A 113 32.15 -13.45 -26.76
CA ILE A 113 33.17 -13.91 -27.71
C ILE A 113 32.84 -13.31 -29.06
N ALA A 114 33.64 -12.33 -29.48
CA ALA A 114 33.45 -11.59 -30.71
C ALA A 114 34.29 -12.17 -31.85
N ASP A 115 33.68 -12.29 -33.03
CA ASP A 115 34.28 -12.53 -34.34
C ASP A 115 33.55 -11.66 -35.38
N GLY A 116 33.84 -10.37 -35.31
CA GLY A 116 33.26 -9.32 -36.14
C GLY A 116 32.20 -8.49 -35.42
N LYS A 117 31.16 -8.09 -36.16
CA LYS A 117 30.14 -7.14 -35.68
C LYS A 117 29.06 -7.82 -34.83
N PHE A 118 28.79 -7.27 -33.66
CA PHE A 118 27.67 -7.65 -32.79
C PHE A 118 26.94 -6.42 -32.26
N SER A 119 25.73 -6.61 -31.74
CA SER A 119 25.02 -5.60 -30.97
C SER A 119 24.39 -6.19 -29.70
N LEU A 120 24.36 -5.37 -28.66
CA LEU A 120 23.72 -5.65 -27.37
C LEU A 120 22.74 -4.51 -27.08
N LYS A 121 21.45 -4.83 -26.91
CA LYS A 121 20.37 -3.84 -26.74
C LYS A 121 19.71 -3.98 -25.38
N ASN A 122 19.40 -2.85 -24.73
CA ASN A 122 18.57 -2.78 -23.52
C ASN A 122 17.43 -1.80 -23.76
N PHE A 123 16.20 -2.21 -23.51
CA PHE A 123 15.00 -1.40 -23.72
C PHE A 123 14.53 -0.71 -22.43
N GLY A 124 15.32 -0.79 -21.35
CA GLY A 124 15.01 -0.21 -20.05
C GLY A 124 13.71 -0.75 -19.47
N TYR A 125 12.96 0.14 -18.83
CA TYR A 125 11.67 -0.16 -18.22
C TYR A 125 10.53 0.19 -19.18
N TRP A 126 10.39 -0.61 -20.25
CA TRP A 126 9.46 -0.41 -21.38
C TRP A 126 9.70 0.90 -22.16
N GLY A 127 10.95 1.35 -22.19
CA GLY A 127 11.37 2.60 -22.82
C GLY A 127 12.32 3.39 -21.92
N MET A 128 13.15 4.22 -22.55
CA MET A 128 14.00 5.21 -21.88
C MET A 128 13.54 6.60 -22.30
N ASN A 129 13.18 7.46 -21.34
CA ASN A 129 12.76 8.81 -21.65
C ASN A 129 13.95 9.71 -21.99
N ILE A 130 14.23 9.84 -23.29
CA ILE A 130 15.34 10.64 -23.80
C ILE A 130 14.84 11.99 -24.26
N VAL A 131 15.50 13.06 -23.81
CA VAL A 131 15.12 14.45 -24.04
C VAL A 131 16.25 15.18 -24.75
N SER A 132 15.94 15.76 -25.91
CA SER A 132 16.89 16.54 -26.70
C SER A 132 17.53 17.66 -25.89
N GLY A 133 18.85 17.79 -25.99
CA GLY A 133 19.64 18.79 -25.27
C GLY A 133 20.07 18.37 -23.87
N GLU A 134 19.51 17.30 -23.31
CA GLU A 134 19.95 16.76 -22.02
C GLU A 134 21.14 15.81 -22.18
N SER A 135 21.91 15.68 -21.10
CA SER A 135 23.12 14.86 -20.99
C SER A 135 22.84 13.65 -20.11
N TYR A 136 23.35 12.49 -20.54
CA TYR A 136 23.19 11.22 -19.84
C TYR A 136 24.56 10.65 -19.49
N LYS A 137 24.77 10.35 -18.21
CA LYS A 137 25.99 9.73 -17.70
C LYS A 137 25.94 8.24 -18.01
N PHE A 138 26.84 7.80 -18.89
CA PHE A 138 27.02 6.41 -19.24
C PHE A 138 28.24 5.85 -18.48
N SER A 139 28.08 4.69 -17.86
CA SER A 139 29.19 3.93 -17.28
C SER A 139 29.13 2.45 -17.67
N LEU A 140 30.30 1.84 -17.83
CA LEU A 140 30.47 0.43 -18.15
C LEU A 140 31.79 -0.07 -17.57
N ALA A 141 31.78 -1.17 -16.83
CA ALA A 141 32.98 -1.92 -16.48
C ALA A 141 33.29 -2.94 -17.57
N ALA A 142 34.52 -2.93 -18.08
CA ALA A 142 34.96 -3.88 -19.10
C ALA A 142 36.32 -4.52 -18.78
N ARG A 143 36.50 -5.76 -19.22
CA ARG A 143 37.74 -6.53 -19.10
C ARG A 143 37.98 -7.40 -20.35
N THR A 144 39.23 -7.52 -20.78
CA THR A 144 39.61 -8.25 -22.01
C THR A 144 40.81 -9.18 -21.80
N PRO A 145 40.63 -10.37 -21.20
CA PRO A 145 41.76 -11.25 -20.85
C PRO A 145 42.51 -11.82 -22.07
N ASN A 146 41.90 -11.82 -23.26
CA ASN A 146 42.51 -12.25 -24.52
C ASN A 146 42.56 -11.10 -25.55
N GLU A 147 42.74 -9.85 -25.07
CA GLU A 147 42.88 -8.65 -25.91
C GLU A 147 41.82 -8.54 -27.01
N PHE A 148 40.56 -8.28 -26.66
CA PHE A 148 39.57 -7.88 -27.66
C PHE A 148 40.11 -6.73 -28.52
N LYS A 149 40.24 -6.96 -29.83
CA LYS A 149 40.75 -5.99 -30.81
C LYS A 149 39.59 -5.39 -31.56
N GLY A 150 39.07 -4.29 -31.04
CA GLY A 150 37.94 -3.56 -31.60
C GLY A 150 37.56 -2.39 -30.73
N LYS A 151 36.42 -1.79 -31.01
CA LYS A 151 35.85 -0.72 -30.18
C LYS A 151 34.38 -1.02 -29.86
N LEU A 152 33.86 -0.33 -28.86
CA LEU A 152 32.44 -0.29 -28.56
C LEU A 152 31.88 1.08 -28.94
N ASN A 153 30.83 1.09 -29.75
CA ASN A 153 30.04 2.28 -30.04
C ASN A 153 28.71 2.16 -29.30
N VAL A 154 28.52 3.02 -28.32
CA VAL A 154 27.34 3.06 -27.45
C VAL A 154 26.39 4.11 -28.02
N ARG A 155 25.15 3.73 -28.28
CA ARG A 155 24.14 4.57 -28.92
C ARG A 155 22.84 4.55 -28.16
N ILE A 156 22.23 5.71 -28.06
CA ILE A 156 20.84 5.86 -27.67
C ILE A 156 20.04 5.97 -28.98
N LEU A 157 19.12 5.04 -29.19
CA LEU A 157 18.29 4.97 -30.40
C LEU A 157 16.82 5.21 -30.04
N SER A 158 16.10 5.93 -30.90
CA SER A 158 14.65 6.10 -30.82
C SER A 158 13.92 4.77 -31.06
N GLU A 159 12.61 4.68 -30.78
CA GLU A 159 11.81 3.45 -31.02
C GLU A 159 11.92 3.01 -32.51
N ALA A 160 11.94 3.99 -33.42
CA ALA A 160 12.14 3.80 -34.85
C ALA A 160 13.60 3.53 -35.30
N GLY A 161 14.56 3.46 -34.37
CA GLY A 161 15.98 3.19 -34.65
C GLY A 161 16.80 4.41 -35.10
N LYS A 162 16.30 5.63 -34.92
CA LYS A 162 17.08 6.86 -35.20
C LYS A 162 18.06 7.11 -34.06
N GLU A 163 19.32 7.40 -34.39
CA GLU A 163 20.32 7.77 -33.37
C GLU A 163 19.98 9.12 -32.72
N LEU A 164 19.87 9.11 -31.40
CA LEU A 164 19.63 10.27 -30.55
C LEU A 164 20.91 10.76 -29.90
N GLY A 165 21.89 9.89 -29.65
CA GLY A 165 23.20 10.26 -29.11
C GLY A 165 24.12 9.06 -29.09
N SER A 166 25.43 9.30 -29.01
CA SER A 166 26.43 8.23 -28.98
C SER A 166 27.73 8.63 -28.29
N CYS A 167 28.47 7.62 -27.83
CA CYS A 167 29.86 7.73 -27.40
C CYS A 167 30.66 6.48 -27.82
N GLU A 168 31.99 6.53 -27.70
CA GLU A 168 32.88 5.45 -28.12
C GLU A 168 33.81 5.05 -26.97
N ILE A 169 34.03 3.74 -26.82
CA ILE A 169 35.02 3.15 -25.90
C ILE A 169 36.00 2.32 -26.74
N ASN A 170 37.27 2.65 -26.64
CA ASN A 170 38.35 2.00 -27.40
C ASN A 170 39.54 1.57 -26.51
N GLU A 171 39.48 1.84 -25.21
CA GLU A 171 40.51 1.45 -24.25
C GLU A 171 39.99 0.35 -23.32
N PHE A 172 40.61 -0.82 -23.40
CA PHE A 172 40.29 -1.97 -22.54
C PHE A 172 41.54 -2.44 -21.79
N GLY A 173 41.34 -3.04 -20.62
CA GLY A 173 42.40 -3.60 -19.79
C GLY A 173 42.26 -5.10 -19.61
N PHE A 174 43.36 -5.75 -19.25
CA PHE A 174 43.35 -7.15 -18.79
C PHE A 174 42.49 -7.32 -17.54
N ASP A 175 42.55 -6.35 -16.63
CA ASP A 175 41.71 -6.25 -15.44
C ASP A 175 40.48 -5.36 -15.72
N TRP A 176 39.49 -5.42 -14.81
CA TRP A 176 38.30 -4.59 -14.88
C TRP A 176 38.65 -3.09 -14.88
N LYS A 177 38.13 -2.37 -15.88
CA LYS A 177 38.27 -0.92 -16.01
C LYS A 177 36.91 -0.29 -16.28
N TYR A 178 36.59 0.75 -15.53
CA TYR A 178 35.41 1.58 -15.81
C TYR A 178 35.69 2.58 -16.94
N SER A 179 34.72 2.71 -17.84
CA SER A 179 34.60 3.83 -18.77
C SER A 179 33.43 4.71 -18.33
N ASN A 180 33.70 5.97 -18.01
CA ASN A 180 32.68 6.95 -17.63
C ASN A 180 32.63 8.03 -18.72
N LEU A 181 31.49 8.15 -19.40
CA LEU A 181 31.31 9.03 -20.55
C LEU A 181 29.96 9.74 -20.45
N ASN A 182 29.81 10.87 -21.13
CA ASN A 182 28.52 11.54 -21.26
C ASN A 182 28.00 11.38 -22.69
N ILE A 183 26.70 11.11 -22.81
CA ILE A 183 25.98 11.08 -24.08
C ILE A 183 25.03 12.27 -24.11
N MET A 184 25.30 13.23 -24.99
CA MET A 184 24.39 14.35 -25.23
C MET A 184 23.32 13.96 -26.24
N ALA A 185 22.05 14.06 -25.85
CA ALA A 185 20.92 13.76 -26.73
C ALA A 185 20.67 14.89 -27.74
N LYS A 186 20.50 14.52 -29.01
CA LYS A 186 20.22 15.38 -30.16
C LYS A 186 18.77 15.29 -30.64
N GLY A 187 17.95 14.50 -29.95
CA GLY A 187 16.52 14.32 -30.21
C GLY A 187 15.84 13.70 -29.00
N SER A 188 14.51 13.74 -28.98
CA SER A 188 13.71 13.17 -27.90
C SER A 188 12.93 11.95 -28.36
N ASP A 189 12.82 10.94 -27.50
CA ASP A 189 11.89 9.82 -27.66
C ASP A 189 11.65 9.18 -26.28
N PRO A 190 10.40 9.07 -25.79
CA PRO A 190 10.07 8.45 -24.51
C PRO A 190 10.27 6.92 -24.48
N LYS A 191 10.42 6.31 -25.66
CA LYS A 191 10.58 4.87 -25.86
C LYS A 191 11.93 4.51 -26.48
N ALA A 192 12.93 5.36 -26.28
CA ALA A 192 14.28 5.08 -26.73
C ALA A 192 14.84 3.81 -26.05
N TYR A 193 15.94 3.29 -26.60
CA TYR A 193 16.68 2.16 -26.07
C TYR A 193 18.19 2.36 -26.25
N LEU A 194 18.98 1.69 -25.42
CA LEU A 194 20.44 1.66 -25.53
C LEU A 194 20.86 0.52 -26.46
N GLU A 195 21.80 0.79 -27.36
CA GLU A 195 22.50 -0.23 -28.15
C GLU A 195 24.02 -0.05 -28.03
N ILE A 196 24.71 -1.12 -27.64
CA ILE A 196 26.18 -1.20 -27.65
C ILE A 196 26.57 -2.07 -28.85
N ASN A 197 27.27 -1.49 -29.81
CA ASN A 197 27.83 -2.22 -30.95
C ASN A 197 29.32 -2.46 -30.75
N GLY A 198 29.79 -3.67 -31.03
CA GLY A 198 31.22 -3.95 -31.13
C GLY A 198 31.62 -4.39 -32.52
N ASP A 199 32.84 -4.06 -32.92
CA ASP A 199 33.47 -4.48 -34.17
C ASP A 199 34.89 -5.01 -33.91
N GLY A 200 34.99 -6.27 -33.51
CA GLY A 200 36.29 -6.82 -33.16
C GLY A 200 36.33 -8.32 -33.05
N VAL A 201 37.51 -8.81 -32.70
CA VAL A 201 37.76 -10.22 -32.45
C VAL A 201 38.37 -10.38 -31.06
N GLY A 202 37.89 -11.36 -30.29
CA GLY A 202 38.41 -11.69 -28.96
C GLY A 202 37.31 -11.83 -27.91
N SER A 203 37.71 -11.95 -26.64
CA SER A 203 36.80 -12.09 -25.50
C SER A 203 36.72 -10.78 -24.73
N LEU A 204 35.49 -10.36 -24.43
CA LEU A 204 35.15 -9.10 -23.79
C LEU A 204 34.13 -9.38 -22.68
N TYR A 205 34.50 -9.01 -21.46
CA TYR A 205 33.65 -9.12 -20.27
C TYR A 205 33.07 -7.75 -19.98
N LEU A 206 31.76 -7.66 -19.78
CA LEU A 206 31.02 -6.44 -19.48
C LEU A 206 30.25 -6.61 -18.18
N ASP A 207 30.19 -5.56 -17.37
CA ASP A 207 29.44 -5.52 -16.12
C ASP A 207 29.09 -4.06 -15.77
N MET A 208 28.14 -3.85 -14.85
CA MET A 208 27.71 -2.55 -14.33
C MET A 208 27.45 -1.49 -15.42
N ILE A 209 26.60 -1.84 -16.40
CA ILE A 209 26.20 -0.93 -17.49
C ILE A 209 25.13 0.03 -17.00
N SER A 210 25.47 1.30 -16.80
CA SER A 210 24.53 2.31 -16.29
C SER A 210 24.30 3.42 -17.31
N LEU A 211 23.07 3.92 -17.37
CA LEU A 211 22.72 5.14 -18.09
C LEU A 211 21.79 5.97 -17.22
N LEU A 212 22.34 7.02 -16.59
CA LEU A 212 21.61 7.92 -15.71
C LEU A 212 21.43 9.28 -16.37
N PRO A 213 20.24 9.92 -16.26
CA PRO A 213 20.13 11.33 -16.61
C PRO A 213 21.04 12.16 -15.67
N GLU A 214 21.77 13.12 -16.23
CA GLU A 214 22.60 14.02 -15.42
C GLU A 214 21.74 14.96 -14.58
N LYS A 215 20.59 15.36 -15.12
CA LYS A 215 19.59 16.19 -14.46
C LYS A 215 18.70 15.30 -13.59
N THR A 216 18.70 15.54 -12.28
CA THR A 216 17.87 14.83 -11.31
C THR A 216 17.19 15.80 -10.37
N TRP A 217 16.16 15.36 -9.65
CA TRP A 217 15.45 16.20 -8.69
C TRP A 217 16.42 16.67 -7.60
N LYS A 218 16.50 17.99 -7.41
CA LYS A 218 17.45 18.66 -6.49
C LYS A 218 18.93 18.29 -6.67
N ASN A 219 19.30 17.64 -7.78
CA ASN A 219 20.61 17.03 -8.01
C ASN A 219 20.98 15.89 -7.04
N HIS A 220 20.00 15.27 -6.38
CA HIS A 220 20.19 14.20 -5.40
C HIS A 220 19.83 12.80 -5.95
N GLY A 221 19.84 12.62 -7.27
CA GLY A 221 19.81 11.28 -7.86
C GLY A 221 18.42 10.65 -7.99
N LEU A 222 17.34 11.44 -7.98
CA LEU A 222 15.97 10.96 -8.16
C LEU A 222 15.32 11.44 -9.46
N ARG A 223 14.40 10.62 -9.99
CA ARG A 223 13.56 10.92 -11.15
C ARG A 223 12.62 12.09 -10.84
N ILE A 224 12.68 13.13 -11.67
CA ILE A 224 12.08 14.45 -11.39
C ILE A 224 10.56 14.41 -11.24
N ASP A 225 9.84 13.87 -12.21
CA ASP A 225 8.37 13.88 -12.23
C ASP A 225 7.76 13.12 -11.05
N LEU A 226 8.34 11.97 -10.66
CA LEU A 226 7.89 11.20 -9.51
C LEU A 226 8.26 11.84 -8.18
N ALA A 227 9.45 12.43 -8.07
CA ALA A 227 9.87 13.17 -6.88
C ALA A 227 9.01 14.45 -6.67
N GLU A 228 8.68 15.17 -7.75
CA GLU A 228 7.76 16.31 -7.69
C GLU A 228 6.31 15.89 -7.36
N ALA A 229 5.89 14.69 -7.77
CA ALA A 229 4.59 14.15 -7.41
C ALA A 229 4.48 13.89 -5.89
N ILE A 230 5.52 13.35 -5.26
CA ILE A 230 5.52 13.15 -3.80
C ILE A 230 5.73 14.47 -3.03
N ASP A 231 6.61 15.36 -3.50
CA ASP A 231 6.81 16.69 -2.90
C ASP A 231 5.52 17.53 -2.93
N SER A 232 4.74 17.38 -4.00
CA SER A 232 3.42 17.98 -4.15
C SER A 232 2.38 17.55 -3.12
N LEU A 233 2.56 16.39 -2.46
CA LEU A 233 1.72 15.98 -1.32
C LEU A 233 2.02 16.80 -0.07
N ASN A 234 3.17 17.48 -0.02
CA ASN A 234 3.72 18.16 1.16
C ASN A 234 3.73 17.24 2.40
N PRO A 235 4.37 16.05 2.30
CA PRO A 235 4.40 15.10 3.40
C PRO A 235 5.22 15.65 4.57
N THR A 236 4.78 15.31 5.78
CA THR A 236 5.46 15.73 7.02
C THR A 236 6.16 14.57 7.74
N LEU A 237 5.95 13.36 7.26
CA LEU A 237 6.52 12.11 7.74
C LEU A 237 6.84 11.21 6.54
N PHE A 238 7.95 10.48 6.62
CA PHE A 238 8.33 9.49 5.62
C PHE A 238 8.67 8.14 6.28
N ARG A 239 7.79 7.14 6.15
CA ARG A 239 8.01 5.75 6.59
C ARG A 239 8.74 4.96 5.50
N PHE A 240 9.89 4.36 5.81
CA PHE A 240 10.71 3.57 4.89
C PHE A 240 11.60 2.56 5.64
N PRO A 241 12.21 1.56 4.96
CA PRO A 241 11.94 1.10 3.62
C PRO A 241 10.72 0.17 3.57
N GLY A 242 9.97 0.08 4.69
CA GLY A 242 8.55 -0.19 4.74
C GLY A 242 8.07 -1.56 4.29
N GLY A 243 6.99 -2.00 4.94
CA GLY A 243 6.20 -3.16 4.58
C GLY A 243 6.98 -4.46 4.60
N CYS A 244 6.44 -5.42 3.86
CA CYS A 244 6.99 -6.76 3.69
C CYS A 244 8.44 -6.75 3.15
N TRP A 245 8.88 -5.67 2.49
CA TRP A 245 10.24 -5.54 1.99
C TRP A 245 11.30 -5.57 3.10
N VAL A 246 10.99 -5.04 4.29
CA VAL A 246 11.87 -5.10 5.47
C VAL A 246 12.06 -6.54 5.96
N GLU A 247 10.99 -7.33 5.89
CA GLU A 247 10.94 -8.70 6.42
C GLU A 247 11.56 -9.73 5.47
N GLY A 248 11.32 -9.55 4.17
CA GLY A 248 11.64 -10.55 3.15
C GLY A 248 10.72 -11.77 3.22
N ASP A 249 10.74 -12.57 2.15
CA ASP A 249 10.06 -13.86 2.13
C ASP A 249 10.74 -14.86 3.10
N ASP A 250 12.05 -14.72 3.23
CA ASP A 250 12.95 -15.43 4.15
C ASP A 250 14.15 -14.50 4.51
N PHE A 251 15.01 -14.91 5.44
CA PHE A 251 16.16 -14.08 5.86
C PHE A 251 17.28 -13.94 4.82
N GLU A 252 17.37 -14.87 3.86
CA GLU A 252 18.29 -14.73 2.73
C GLU A 252 17.86 -13.55 1.84
N HIS A 253 16.55 -13.33 1.73
CA HIS A 253 15.93 -12.32 0.87
C HIS A 253 15.35 -11.11 1.62
N MET A 254 15.74 -10.85 2.88
CA MET A 254 15.31 -9.68 3.65
C MET A 254 16.13 -8.41 3.34
N ASN A 255 15.57 -7.22 3.59
CA ASN A 255 16.32 -5.97 3.43
C ASN A 255 17.48 -5.86 4.45
N HIS A 256 18.71 -5.89 3.96
CA HIS A 256 19.93 -5.69 4.76
C HIS A 256 20.47 -4.27 4.56
N TRP A 257 20.06 -3.31 5.39
CA TRP A 257 20.35 -1.88 5.16
C TRP A 257 21.85 -1.57 4.97
N LYS A 258 22.74 -2.30 5.66
CA LYS A 258 24.20 -2.16 5.53
C LYS A 258 24.73 -2.51 4.12
N ASN A 259 24.02 -3.35 3.37
CA ASN A 259 24.33 -3.69 1.98
C ASN A 259 23.77 -2.66 0.98
N THR A 260 23.04 -1.65 1.48
CA THR A 260 22.39 -0.62 0.66
C THR A 260 23.09 0.74 0.74
N ILE A 261 24.23 0.84 1.43
CA ILE A 261 25.01 2.09 1.56
C ILE A 261 26.36 1.97 0.87
N GLY A 262 27.03 3.10 0.66
CA GLY A 262 28.29 3.16 -0.10
C GLY A 262 28.04 3.18 -1.60
N ASN A 263 29.10 2.89 -2.38
CA ASN A 263 29.03 2.97 -3.83
C ASN A 263 28.01 1.98 -4.40
N VAL A 264 27.12 2.48 -5.25
CA VAL A 264 26.00 1.73 -5.83
C VAL A 264 26.45 0.48 -6.59
N ASP A 265 27.64 0.52 -7.21
CA ASP A 265 28.22 -0.61 -7.94
C ASP A 265 28.74 -1.76 -7.05
N SER A 266 28.86 -1.51 -5.75
CA SER A 266 29.28 -2.47 -4.73
C SER A 266 28.14 -2.98 -3.84
N ARG A 267 26.90 -2.58 -4.12
CA ARG A 267 25.71 -3.05 -3.40
C ARG A 267 25.26 -4.40 -3.96
N THR A 268 24.76 -5.27 -3.08
CA THR A 268 24.30 -6.62 -3.43
C THR A 268 22.85 -6.56 -3.91
N PRO A 269 22.53 -6.96 -5.16
CA PRO A 269 21.16 -7.12 -5.59
C PRO A 269 20.46 -8.23 -4.82
N LEU A 270 19.16 -8.11 -4.66
CA LEU A 270 18.36 -9.02 -3.85
C LEU A 270 17.07 -9.35 -4.60
N TRP A 271 16.69 -10.63 -4.59
CA TRP A 271 15.36 -11.01 -5.05
C TRP A 271 14.33 -10.46 -4.08
N ASN A 272 13.48 -9.58 -4.58
CA ASN A 272 12.46 -8.89 -3.82
C ASN A 272 11.22 -9.78 -3.65
N ILE A 273 10.61 -9.75 -2.46
CA ILE A 273 9.36 -10.45 -2.14
C ILE A 273 8.23 -10.14 -3.13
N TRP A 274 8.28 -8.97 -3.76
CA TRP A 274 7.35 -8.54 -4.81
C TRP A 274 7.70 -9.06 -6.21
N GLU A 275 8.52 -10.11 -6.30
CA GLU A 275 8.84 -10.89 -7.51
C GLU A 275 9.57 -10.09 -8.61
N TYR A 276 10.62 -9.38 -8.24
CA TYR A 276 11.63 -8.80 -9.13
C TYR A 276 12.97 -8.63 -8.40
N ASN A 277 14.07 -8.35 -9.12
CA ASN A 277 15.34 -8.06 -8.46
C ASN A 277 15.45 -6.57 -8.11
N ALA A 278 15.73 -6.28 -6.84
CA ALA A 278 16.09 -4.97 -6.35
C ALA A 278 17.61 -4.81 -6.41
N THR A 279 18.09 -3.72 -6.99
CA THR A 279 19.53 -3.42 -7.10
C THR A 279 20.09 -2.78 -5.84
N ASN A 280 19.22 -2.38 -4.90
CA ASN A 280 19.55 -1.60 -3.71
C ASN A 280 20.19 -0.23 -4.02
N SER A 281 19.94 0.31 -5.22
CA SER A 281 20.44 1.65 -5.61
C SER A 281 19.78 2.78 -4.86
N LEU A 282 18.50 2.63 -4.52
CA LEU A 282 17.83 3.45 -3.52
C LEU A 282 17.94 2.71 -2.19
N GLY A 283 18.90 3.12 -1.37
CA GLY A 283 19.22 2.49 -0.09
C GLY A 283 19.02 3.42 1.09
N TYR A 284 19.50 3.00 2.26
CA TYR A 284 19.27 3.69 3.53
C TYR A 284 19.69 5.17 3.50
N HIS A 285 20.82 5.48 2.84
CA HIS A 285 21.29 6.85 2.70
C HIS A 285 20.37 7.69 1.81
N GLU A 286 19.96 7.13 0.66
CA GLU A 286 19.11 7.86 -0.28
C GLU A 286 17.69 8.08 0.27
N TYR A 287 17.17 7.16 1.10
CA TYR A 287 15.90 7.38 1.81
C TYR A 287 15.99 8.50 2.85
N LEU A 288 17.08 8.56 3.63
CA LEU A 288 17.31 9.65 4.58
C LEU A 288 17.46 11.01 3.86
N GLN A 289 18.21 11.04 2.74
CA GLN A 289 18.32 12.23 1.91
C GLN A 289 16.95 12.66 1.35
N LEU A 290 16.13 11.71 0.91
CA LEU A 290 14.79 11.99 0.42
C LEU A 290 13.90 12.58 1.53
N ALA A 291 13.97 12.07 2.76
CA ALA A 291 13.25 12.65 3.90
C ALA A 291 13.62 14.13 4.10
N GLU A 292 14.92 14.43 4.14
CA GLU A 292 15.46 15.79 4.27
C GLU A 292 15.01 16.69 3.11
N ASP A 293 15.09 16.19 1.88
CA ASP A 293 14.68 16.93 0.69
C ASP A 293 13.19 17.25 0.69
N LEU A 294 12.34 16.36 1.20
CA LEU A 294 10.90 16.61 1.33
C LEU A 294 10.56 17.52 2.53
N GLY A 295 11.52 17.77 3.42
CA GLY A 295 11.26 18.40 4.72
C GLY A 295 10.37 17.55 5.63
N ALA A 296 10.39 16.23 5.44
CA ALA A 296 9.60 15.26 6.20
C ALA A 296 10.45 14.62 7.29
N GLU A 297 9.83 14.29 8.43
CA GLU A 297 10.51 13.54 9.48
C GLU A 297 10.72 12.08 9.02
N PRO A 298 11.96 11.56 9.03
CA PRO A 298 12.21 10.16 8.69
C PRO A 298 11.70 9.23 9.82
N LEU A 299 10.98 8.18 9.41
CA LEU A 299 10.57 7.05 10.24
C LEU A 299 11.14 5.79 9.61
N TYR A 300 12.10 5.18 10.30
CA TYR A 300 12.79 3.99 9.81
C TYR A 300 12.16 2.72 10.41
N CYS A 301 11.70 1.81 9.55
CA CYS A 301 11.25 0.48 9.95
C CYS A 301 12.42 -0.52 9.87
N ILE A 302 12.72 -1.19 10.98
CA ILE A 302 13.78 -2.21 11.09
C ILE A 302 13.17 -3.59 11.31
N ASN A 303 13.77 -4.63 10.73
CA ASN A 303 13.34 -6.02 10.91
C ASN A 303 13.49 -6.46 12.38
N ALA A 304 12.45 -7.07 12.95
CA ALA A 304 12.43 -7.54 14.34
C ALA A 304 13.06 -8.94 14.55
N GLY A 305 13.75 -9.51 13.56
CA GLY A 305 14.19 -10.91 13.56
C GLY A 305 13.10 -11.88 13.12
N ILE A 306 12.22 -11.42 12.23
CA ILE A 306 11.06 -12.16 11.69
C ILE A 306 11.00 -11.91 10.19
N SER A 307 10.86 -12.99 9.41
CA SER A 307 10.51 -12.95 7.99
C SER A 307 9.14 -13.58 7.80
N HIS A 308 8.62 -13.61 6.57
CA HIS A 308 7.34 -14.27 6.29
C HIS A 308 7.35 -15.79 6.58
N LYS A 309 8.53 -16.41 6.67
CA LYS A 309 8.68 -17.87 6.85
C LYS A 309 9.48 -18.27 8.08
N GLU A 310 10.24 -17.36 8.67
CA GLU A 310 11.25 -17.70 9.67
C GLU A 310 11.25 -16.72 10.85
N VAL A 311 11.76 -17.21 11.98
CA VAL A 311 11.88 -16.45 13.22
C VAL A 311 13.26 -16.76 13.82
N VAL A 312 14.08 -15.72 14.03
CA VAL A 312 15.44 -15.87 14.58
C VAL A 312 15.37 -16.37 16.02
N PRO A 313 16.13 -17.40 16.46
CA PRO A 313 16.20 -17.79 17.85
C PRO A 313 16.61 -16.63 18.79
N MET A 314 16.00 -16.51 19.97
CA MET A 314 16.24 -15.36 20.86
C MET A 314 17.70 -15.21 21.31
N ASP A 315 18.46 -16.30 21.41
CA ASP A 315 19.89 -16.29 21.74
C ASP A 315 20.80 -15.80 20.58
N GLN A 316 20.23 -15.58 19.39
CA GLN A 316 20.92 -15.09 18.19
C GLN A 316 20.47 -13.67 17.78
N MET A 317 19.58 -13.04 18.54
CA MET A 317 19.04 -11.70 18.28
C MET A 317 20.08 -10.56 18.31
N GLY A 318 21.29 -10.83 18.80
CA GLY A 318 22.33 -9.81 18.97
C GLY A 318 22.65 -9.02 17.70
N GLN A 319 22.68 -9.67 16.54
CA GLN A 319 22.94 -8.99 15.26
C GLN A 319 21.81 -8.01 14.88
N TRP A 320 20.55 -8.43 14.99
CA TRP A 320 19.39 -7.59 14.65
C TRP A 320 19.29 -6.35 15.55
N ILE A 321 19.56 -6.53 16.85
CA ILE A 321 19.63 -5.41 17.81
C ILE A 321 20.76 -4.46 17.44
N GLN A 322 21.94 -5.00 17.11
CA GLN A 322 23.09 -4.18 16.71
C GLN A 322 22.82 -3.42 15.40
N ASP A 323 22.13 -4.03 14.44
CA ASP A 323 21.76 -3.39 13.18
C ASP A 323 20.85 -2.17 13.40
N ALA A 324 19.93 -2.21 14.37
CA ALA A 324 19.12 -1.05 14.75
C ALA A 324 19.97 0.06 15.38
N LEU A 325 20.88 -0.28 16.30
CA LEU A 325 21.78 0.68 16.93
C LEU A 325 22.73 1.34 15.93
N ASP A 326 23.23 0.55 14.97
CA ASP A 326 24.11 0.98 13.90
C ASP A 326 23.39 1.89 12.90
N ALA A 327 22.12 1.61 12.58
CA ALA A 327 21.31 2.46 11.73
C ALA A 327 21.09 3.84 12.37
N ILE A 328 20.79 3.89 13.67
CA ILE A 328 20.67 5.15 14.42
C ILE A 328 22.03 5.89 14.44
N GLU A 329 23.14 5.21 14.67
CA GLU A 329 24.47 5.85 14.63
C GLU A 329 24.83 6.36 13.23
N TYR A 330 24.46 5.64 12.18
CA TYR A 330 24.65 6.11 10.80
C TYR A 330 23.87 7.39 10.55
N ALA A 331 22.59 7.43 10.93
CA ALA A 331 21.74 8.60 10.71
C ALA A 331 22.17 9.81 11.58
N ASN A 332 22.49 9.58 12.85
CA ASN A 332 22.59 10.65 13.86
C ASN A 332 23.98 10.84 14.48
N GLY A 333 24.85 9.84 14.39
CA GLY A 333 26.17 9.86 15.03
C GLY A 333 27.09 10.95 14.47
N SER A 334 28.06 11.37 15.28
CA SER A 334 29.09 12.32 14.82
C SER A 334 29.87 11.74 13.63
N ALA A 335 30.40 12.60 12.76
CA ALA A 335 31.24 12.18 11.63
C ALA A 335 32.53 11.42 12.04
N ASN A 336 32.85 11.36 13.34
CA ASN A 336 33.99 10.61 13.89
C ASN A 336 33.60 9.23 14.48
N SER A 337 32.30 8.93 14.57
CA SER A 337 31.81 7.60 14.97
C SER A 337 31.98 6.59 13.83
N VAL A 338 31.85 5.29 14.13
CA VAL A 338 32.02 4.24 13.11
C VAL A 338 31.04 4.47 11.97
N TRP A 339 29.74 4.55 12.27
CA TRP A 339 28.73 4.70 11.22
C TRP A 339 28.55 6.14 10.74
N GLY A 340 28.70 7.15 11.60
CA GLY A 340 28.65 8.55 11.18
C GLY A 340 29.80 8.93 10.24
N SER A 341 30.98 8.31 10.36
CA SER A 341 32.07 8.51 9.41
C SER A 341 31.76 7.93 8.02
N LEU A 342 31.01 6.83 7.96
CA LEU A 342 30.54 6.26 6.70
C LEU A 342 29.46 7.14 6.05
N ARG A 343 28.53 7.69 6.84
CA ARG A 343 27.57 8.71 6.37
C ARG A 343 28.29 9.91 5.76
N ALA A 344 29.29 10.45 6.48
CA ALA A 344 30.11 11.56 6.00
C ALA A 344 30.85 11.23 4.70
N LYS A 345 31.44 10.03 4.61
CA LYS A 345 32.11 9.55 3.39
C LYS A 345 31.14 9.40 2.21
N ASN A 346 29.89 9.04 2.48
CA ASN A 346 28.83 8.94 1.48
C ASN A 346 28.27 10.30 1.04
N GLY A 347 28.79 11.41 1.56
CA GLY A 347 28.50 12.77 1.08
C GLY A 347 27.69 13.63 2.04
N HIS A 348 27.28 13.11 3.21
CA HIS A 348 26.46 13.85 4.17
C HIS A 348 27.10 13.83 5.58
N PRO A 349 27.96 14.81 5.91
CA PRO A 349 28.66 14.83 7.20
C PRO A 349 27.76 15.18 8.39
N GLU A 350 26.67 15.94 8.18
CA GLU A 350 25.75 16.34 9.24
C GLU A 350 24.77 15.21 9.61
N PRO A 351 24.20 15.19 10.82
CA PRO A 351 23.14 14.24 11.17
C PRO A 351 21.86 14.44 10.35
N PHE A 352 21.20 13.35 9.95
CA PHE A 352 19.87 13.37 9.32
C PHE A 352 18.71 13.58 10.31
N ASN A 353 19.01 13.53 11.62
CA ASN A 353 18.04 13.74 12.70
C ASN A 353 16.87 12.73 12.67
N LEU A 354 17.20 11.43 12.56
CA LEU A 354 16.23 10.34 12.71
C LEU A 354 15.61 10.36 14.11
N LYS A 355 14.28 10.53 14.19
CA LYS A 355 13.53 10.59 15.45
C LYS A 355 12.68 9.36 15.73
N TYR A 356 12.18 8.73 14.67
CA TYR A 356 11.19 7.66 14.77
C TYR A 356 11.78 6.37 14.25
N LEU A 357 11.64 5.30 15.03
CA LEU A 357 12.05 3.96 14.63
C LEU A 357 10.93 2.97 14.95
N GLU A 358 10.45 2.30 13.92
CA GLU A 358 9.46 1.23 14.00
C GLU A 358 10.19 -0.12 14.04
N ILE A 359 9.87 -0.95 15.02
CA ILE A 359 10.51 -2.25 15.21
C ILE A 359 9.55 -3.31 14.68
N GLY A 360 9.90 -3.98 13.59
CA GLY A 360 9.03 -4.95 12.94
C GLY A 360 8.01 -4.31 12.00
N ASN A 361 7.35 -5.16 11.23
CA ASN A 361 6.25 -4.84 10.34
C ASN A 361 5.28 -6.02 10.36
N GLU A 362 3.98 -5.78 10.52
CA GLU A 362 2.92 -6.82 10.48
C GLU A 362 3.25 -8.13 11.23
N ASN A 363 4.04 -8.06 12.31
CA ASN A 363 4.47 -9.23 13.06
C ASN A 363 3.38 -9.67 14.05
N GLY A 364 3.02 -10.95 14.02
CA GLY A 364 2.04 -11.53 14.95
C GLY A 364 2.57 -11.60 16.38
N MET A 365 1.67 -11.44 17.36
CA MET A 365 2.03 -11.23 18.77
C MET A 365 2.93 -12.29 19.41
N ALA A 366 2.79 -13.56 19.04
CA ALA A 366 3.48 -14.67 19.71
C ALA A 366 5.02 -14.54 19.65
N PRO A 367 5.68 -14.45 18.48
CA PRO A 367 7.11 -14.17 18.42
C PRO A 367 7.45 -12.69 18.72
N TYR A 368 6.55 -11.75 18.43
CA TYR A 368 6.90 -10.33 18.43
C TYR A 368 7.14 -9.75 19.84
N ALA A 369 6.38 -10.19 20.86
CA ALA A 369 6.43 -9.60 22.19
C ALA A 369 7.81 -9.69 22.88
N GLU A 370 8.49 -10.84 22.81
CA GLU A 370 9.81 -11.02 23.43
C GLU A 370 10.93 -10.24 22.69
N ARG A 371 10.77 -10.02 21.38
CA ARG A 371 11.69 -9.24 20.56
C ARG A 371 11.57 -7.76 20.87
N TRP A 372 10.33 -7.28 20.98
CA TRP A 372 10.04 -5.90 21.35
C TRP A 372 10.79 -5.46 22.62
N GLU A 373 10.75 -6.28 23.68
CA GLU A 373 11.42 -5.97 24.95
C GLU A 373 12.94 -5.76 24.78
N VAL A 374 13.62 -6.67 24.08
CA VAL A 374 15.09 -6.61 23.93
C VAL A 374 15.54 -5.45 23.03
N PHE A 375 14.78 -5.14 21.96
CA PHE A 375 15.04 -3.97 21.12
C PHE A 375 14.84 -2.67 21.89
N VAL A 376 13.69 -2.51 22.56
CA VAL A 376 13.38 -1.29 23.32
C VAL A 376 14.44 -1.04 24.38
N LYS A 377 14.83 -2.07 25.13
CA LYS A 377 15.87 -1.95 26.14
C LYS A 377 17.19 -1.47 25.53
N ALA A 378 17.69 -2.15 24.50
CA ALA A 378 18.98 -1.83 23.90
C ALA A 378 19.01 -0.42 23.28
N ILE A 379 17.93 -0.04 22.59
CA ILE A 379 17.83 1.28 21.96
C ILE A 379 17.71 2.37 23.01
N LYS A 380 16.80 2.25 23.98
CA LYS A 380 16.60 3.30 25.01
C LYS A 380 17.79 3.46 25.95
N ASP A 381 18.57 2.40 26.18
CA ASP A 381 19.82 2.49 26.95
C ASP A 381 20.89 3.37 26.24
N LYS A 382 20.91 3.40 24.90
CA LYS A 382 21.92 4.14 24.11
C LYS A 382 21.41 5.46 23.49
N TYR A 383 20.15 5.49 23.09
CA TYR A 383 19.47 6.56 22.37
C TYR A 383 18.07 6.81 22.98
N PRO A 384 17.99 7.30 24.24
CA PRO A 384 16.73 7.49 24.94
C PRO A 384 15.75 8.45 24.22
N GLU A 385 16.25 9.31 23.34
CA GLU A 385 15.50 10.28 22.55
C GLU A 385 14.74 9.70 21.35
N ILE A 386 15.10 8.50 20.87
CA ILE A 386 14.43 7.87 19.72
C ILE A 386 13.04 7.41 20.15
N ILE A 387 12.00 7.84 19.43
CA ILE A 387 10.61 7.46 19.67
C ILE A 387 10.35 6.11 18.99
N LEU A 388 9.90 5.13 19.77
CA LEU A 388 9.72 3.76 19.29
C LEU A 388 8.27 3.44 18.96
N LEU A 389 8.07 2.84 17.78
CA LEU A 389 6.79 2.37 17.30
C LEU A 389 6.75 0.84 17.27
N ALA A 390 5.65 0.26 17.75
CA ALA A 390 5.34 -1.15 17.61
C ALA A 390 4.26 -1.36 16.55
N ASN A 391 4.35 -2.40 15.73
CA ASN A 391 3.25 -2.76 14.84
C ASN A 391 2.08 -3.39 15.63
N GLU A 392 0.85 -3.18 15.17
CA GLU A 392 -0.33 -3.92 15.60
C GLU A 392 -0.77 -4.86 14.49
N TRP A 393 -0.63 -6.17 14.74
CA TRP A 393 -1.04 -7.18 13.77
C TRP A 393 -1.43 -8.49 14.46
N ALA A 394 -2.24 -9.30 13.77
CA ALA A 394 -2.60 -10.68 14.13
C ALA A 394 -2.43 -11.04 15.63
N GLY A 395 -3.36 -10.56 16.47
CA GLY A 395 -3.35 -10.80 17.91
C GLY A 395 -3.07 -9.57 18.77
N GLY A 396 -2.64 -8.44 18.18
CA GLY A 396 -2.50 -7.13 18.87
C GLY A 396 -1.10 -6.55 18.75
N HIS A 397 -0.69 -5.77 19.75
CA HIS A 397 0.65 -5.21 19.91
C HIS A 397 1.19 -5.46 21.34
N PRO A 398 2.51 -5.41 21.57
CA PRO A 398 3.11 -5.59 22.89
C PRO A 398 2.64 -4.53 23.89
N GLU A 399 2.28 -4.94 25.11
CA GLU A 399 1.88 -4.00 26.17
C GLU A 399 3.03 -3.59 27.10
N ASN A 400 4.10 -4.40 27.17
CA ASN A 400 5.23 -4.21 28.06
C ASN A 400 6.56 -4.49 27.34
N PRO A 401 7.53 -3.54 27.34
CA PRO A 401 7.35 -2.14 27.69
C PRO A 401 6.29 -1.48 26.80
N LYS A 402 5.48 -0.55 27.33
CA LYS A 402 4.40 0.09 26.57
C LYS A 402 4.97 0.88 25.38
N PRO A 403 4.51 0.63 24.13
CA PRO A 403 4.92 1.42 22.97
C PRO A 403 4.54 2.88 23.10
N GLU A 404 5.39 3.79 22.61
CA GLU A 404 5.05 5.21 22.56
C GLU A 404 3.97 5.47 21.49
N ILE A 405 4.11 4.78 20.35
CA ILE A 405 3.16 4.80 19.25
C ILE A 405 2.93 3.36 18.78
N VAL A 406 1.71 3.06 18.35
CA VAL A 406 1.31 1.79 17.74
C VAL A 406 0.94 2.04 16.28
N ASP A 407 1.48 1.24 15.36
CA ASP A 407 1.16 1.26 13.93
C ASP A 407 -0.02 0.33 13.61
N GLU A 408 -1.13 0.89 13.14
CA GLU A 408 -2.33 0.17 12.73
C GLU A 408 -2.52 0.22 11.20
N HIS A 409 -2.76 -0.94 10.58
CA HIS A 409 -2.90 -1.09 9.12
C HIS A 409 -4.34 -1.41 8.67
N TYR A 410 -4.82 -0.76 7.61
CA TYR A 410 -6.20 -0.89 7.14
C TYR A 410 -6.34 -0.97 5.61
N TYR A 411 -6.65 -2.17 5.13
CA TYR A 411 -7.00 -2.40 3.72
C TYR A 411 -8.44 -2.91 3.59
N ASN A 412 -9.31 -2.12 2.97
CA ASN A 412 -10.73 -2.45 2.91
C ASN A 412 -11.47 -1.83 1.70
N ASN A 413 -12.80 -1.82 1.71
CA ASN A 413 -13.66 -1.17 0.72
C ASN A 413 -14.08 0.25 1.16
N PRO A 414 -14.64 1.09 0.26
CA PRO A 414 -14.97 2.47 0.59
C PRO A 414 -15.96 2.62 1.75
N ASP A 415 -16.90 1.69 1.89
CA ASP A 415 -17.96 1.77 2.90
C ASP A 415 -17.42 1.49 4.29
N TRP A 416 -16.46 0.56 4.43
CA TRP A 416 -15.74 0.34 5.69
C TRP A 416 -15.09 1.64 6.19
N PHE A 417 -14.38 2.36 5.33
CA PHE A 417 -13.71 3.60 5.74
C PHE A 417 -14.70 4.70 6.17
N ILE A 418 -15.83 4.84 5.48
CA ILE A 418 -16.88 5.79 5.88
C ILE A 418 -17.49 5.41 7.22
N TRP A 419 -17.83 4.13 7.40
CA TRP A 419 -18.49 3.67 8.62
C TRP A 419 -17.61 3.74 9.84
N ASN A 420 -16.30 3.60 9.66
CA ASN A 420 -15.36 3.69 10.76
C ASN A 420 -14.74 5.11 10.87
N SER A 421 -15.26 6.12 10.17
CA SER A 421 -14.77 7.52 10.25
C SER A 421 -14.81 8.15 11.67
N ASN A 422 -15.41 7.46 12.64
CA ASN A 422 -15.45 7.82 14.06
C ASN A 422 -14.74 6.80 14.98
N LYS A 423 -13.97 5.86 14.44
CA LYS A 423 -13.31 4.79 15.23
C LYS A 423 -12.50 5.34 16.40
N TYR A 424 -11.68 6.36 16.14
CA TYR A 424 -10.79 6.95 17.14
C TYR A 424 -11.50 7.84 18.16
N ASP A 425 -12.78 8.19 17.94
CA ASP A 425 -13.52 9.09 18.83
C ASP A 425 -13.64 8.52 20.25
N ASN A 426 -13.59 7.20 20.42
CA ASN A 426 -13.74 6.51 21.70
C ASN A 426 -12.45 5.82 22.21
N TYR A 427 -11.32 6.03 21.53
CA TYR A 427 -10.03 5.48 21.98
C TYR A 427 -9.60 6.08 23.34
N ASP A 428 -8.82 5.33 24.11
CA ASP A 428 -8.26 5.83 25.37
C ASP A 428 -7.17 6.87 25.10
N ARG A 429 -7.37 8.10 25.61
CA ARG A 429 -6.43 9.22 25.43
C ARG A 429 -5.18 9.09 26.30
N ASN A 430 -5.15 8.15 27.24
CA ASN A 430 -3.98 7.81 28.05
C ASN A 430 -3.20 6.60 27.49
N GLY A 431 -3.71 5.99 26.41
CA GLY A 431 -3.07 4.90 25.68
C GLY A 431 -1.80 5.34 24.94
N SER A 432 -1.21 4.42 24.20
CA SER A 432 -0.18 4.74 23.21
C SER A 432 -0.78 5.65 22.13
N LYS A 433 0.06 6.46 21.48
CA LYS A 433 -0.38 7.20 20.29
C LYS A 433 -0.55 6.23 19.12
N ILE A 434 -1.24 6.67 18.08
CA ILE A 434 -1.55 5.85 16.92
C ILE A 434 -0.88 6.45 15.69
N PHE A 435 -0.20 5.58 14.96
CA PHE A 435 0.19 5.78 13.58
C PHE A 435 -0.73 4.90 12.72
N VAL A 436 -1.36 5.48 11.70
CA VAL A 436 -2.05 4.69 10.67
C VAL A 436 -1.09 4.53 9.50
N GLY A 437 -0.10 3.64 9.65
CA GLY A 437 1.06 3.55 8.76
C GLY A 437 0.79 2.96 7.40
N GLU A 438 -0.30 2.22 7.27
CA GLU A 438 -0.79 1.74 5.99
C GLU A 438 -2.32 1.82 5.95
N TYR A 439 -2.86 2.58 4.99
CA TYR A 439 -4.27 2.48 4.67
C TYR A 439 -4.58 2.74 3.19
N ALA A 440 -5.51 1.96 2.64
CA ALA A 440 -6.07 2.19 1.32
C ALA A 440 -7.40 1.45 1.12
N VAL A 441 -8.25 2.01 0.26
CA VAL A 441 -9.37 1.26 -0.31
C VAL A 441 -8.86 0.33 -1.41
N THR A 442 -8.69 -0.95 -1.06
CA THR A 442 -8.14 -2.00 -1.93
C THR A 442 -9.20 -2.86 -2.63
N SER A 443 -10.47 -2.69 -2.29
CA SER A 443 -11.57 -3.44 -2.91
C SER A 443 -12.78 -2.54 -3.19
N GLY A 444 -13.61 -2.89 -4.17
CA GLY A 444 -14.77 -2.07 -4.56
C GLY A 444 -14.42 -0.72 -5.20
N SER A 445 -13.17 -0.51 -5.58
CA SER A 445 -12.63 0.76 -6.10
C SER A 445 -12.12 0.69 -7.55
N GLY A 446 -12.32 -0.42 -8.27
CA GLY A 446 -11.76 -0.60 -9.61
C GLY A 446 -10.23 -0.55 -9.59
N ASN A 447 -9.60 0.33 -10.38
CA ASN A 447 -8.15 0.61 -10.30
C ASN A 447 -7.82 1.81 -9.40
N GLY A 448 -8.81 2.37 -8.69
CA GLY A 448 -8.66 3.56 -7.86
C GLY A 448 -9.61 4.66 -8.31
N ASN A 449 -10.91 4.45 -8.07
CA ASN A 449 -11.97 5.37 -8.46
C ASN A 449 -12.28 6.44 -7.40
N LEU A 450 -13.11 7.42 -7.78
CA LEU A 450 -13.57 8.48 -6.88
C LEU A 450 -14.23 7.92 -5.60
N ARG A 451 -15.04 6.86 -5.68
CA ARG A 451 -15.71 6.27 -4.51
C ARG A 451 -14.72 5.81 -3.45
N GLY A 452 -13.61 5.19 -3.85
CA GLY A 452 -12.52 4.80 -2.95
C GLY A 452 -11.92 6.00 -2.24
N ALA A 453 -11.57 7.05 -2.99
CA ALA A 453 -11.04 8.28 -2.44
C ALA A 453 -12.02 8.98 -1.48
N ILE A 454 -13.33 8.92 -1.72
CA ILE A 454 -14.35 9.43 -0.79
C ILE A 454 -14.42 8.60 0.50
N GLY A 455 -14.22 7.28 0.40
CA GLY A 455 -14.04 6.39 1.55
C GLY A 455 -12.91 6.88 2.46
N GLU A 456 -11.72 7.01 1.87
CA GLU A 456 -10.50 7.47 2.55
C GLU A 456 -10.66 8.89 3.10
N ALA A 457 -11.24 9.82 2.34
CA ALA A 457 -11.50 11.17 2.80
C ALA A 457 -12.37 11.19 4.07
N ALA A 458 -13.43 10.37 4.12
CA ALA A 458 -14.30 10.28 5.30
C ALA A 458 -13.50 9.81 6.52
N TRP A 459 -12.67 8.77 6.36
CA TRP A 459 -11.77 8.27 7.39
C TRP A 459 -10.76 9.31 7.87
N MET A 460 -10.15 10.06 6.95
CA MET A 460 -9.19 11.12 7.26
C MET A 460 -9.80 12.25 8.09
N THR A 461 -11.10 12.53 7.98
CA THR A 461 -11.75 13.49 8.90
C THR A 461 -11.76 12.97 10.34
N GLY A 462 -11.88 11.65 10.53
CA GLY A 462 -11.74 10.98 11.82
C GLY A 462 -10.34 11.06 12.40
N MET A 463 -9.33 10.81 11.57
CA MET A 463 -7.92 10.94 11.98
C MET A 463 -7.59 12.37 12.40
N GLU A 464 -7.97 13.37 11.61
CA GLU A 464 -7.72 14.78 11.95
C GLU A 464 -8.47 15.24 13.20
N ARG A 465 -9.75 14.84 13.34
CA ARG A 465 -10.53 15.14 14.55
C ARG A 465 -9.92 14.55 15.81
N ASN A 466 -9.22 13.41 15.71
CA ASN A 466 -8.58 12.72 16.83
C ASN A 466 -7.05 12.84 16.80
N SER A 467 -6.52 13.94 16.25
CA SER A 467 -5.07 14.12 16.13
C SER A 467 -4.32 14.28 17.47
N ASP A 468 -5.03 14.32 18.60
CA ASP A 468 -4.48 14.17 19.95
C ASP A 468 -3.96 12.76 20.22
N ILE A 469 -4.49 11.76 19.52
CA ILE A 469 -4.07 10.35 19.62
C ILE A 469 -3.53 9.81 18.29
N VAL A 470 -4.16 10.13 17.15
CA VAL A 470 -3.66 9.77 15.82
C VAL A 470 -2.65 10.83 15.40
N VAL A 471 -1.37 10.51 15.59
CA VAL A 471 -0.28 11.49 15.42
C VAL A 471 0.34 11.42 14.03
N MET A 472 0.12 10.33 13.31
CA MET A 472 0.74 10.03 12.02
C MET A 472 -0.21 9.20 11.15
N SER A 473 -0.09 9.32 9.83
CA SER A 473 -0.78 8.46 8.87
C SER A 473 -0.06 8.45 7.52
N ALA A 474 -0.10 7.32 6.81
CA ALA A 474 0.46 7.16 5.48
C ALA A 474 -0.40 6.22 4.61
N TYR A 475 -0.71 6.67 3.40
CA TYR A 475 -1.36 5.83 2.39
C TYR A 475 -0.37 4.81 1.83
N ALA A 476 -0.81 3.57 1.59
CA ALA A 476 0.03 2.52 1.03
C ALA A 476 -0.71 1.65 -0.02
N PRO A 477 0.00 1.17 -1.07
CA PRO A 477 1.35 1.55 -1.49
C PRO A 477 1.40 2.87 -2.28
N LEU A 478 2.58 3.49 -2.31
CA LEU A 478 2.77 4.83 -2.90
C LEU A 478 2.85 4.80 -4.43
N PHE A 479 3.63 3.88 -5.01
CA PHE A 479 4.03 3.90 -6.40
C PHE A 479 3.62 2.61 -7.13
N CYS A 480 3.31 2.74 -8.43
CA CYS A 480 3.13 1.60 -9.34
C CYS A 480 3.53 1.92 -10.77
N ASN A 481 4.48 1.16 -11.31
CA ASN A 481 4.70 1.14 -12.74
C ASN A 481 3.49 0.43 -13.41
N ALA A 482 2.84 1.09 -14.37
CA ALA A 482 1.64 0.61 -15.04
C ALA A 482 1.85 -0.70 -15.83
N ASN A 483 3.10 -1.05 -16.13
CA ASN A 483 3.47 -2.31 -16.78
C ASN A 483 3.89 -3.42 -15.79
N HIS A 484 3.94 -3.14 -14.48
CA HIS A 484 4.33 -4.09 -13.43
C HIS A 484 3.54 -3.89 -12.14
N LYS A 485 2.33 -4.47 -12.10
CA LYS A 485 1.41 -4.33 -10.98
C LYS A 485 1.38 -5.60 -10.13
N ARG A 486 1.83 -5.51 -8.89
CA ARG A 486 1.80 -6.55 -7.85
C ARG A 486 0.73 -6.30 -6.79
N TRP A 487 0.37 -5.03 -6.58
CA TRP A 487 -0.71 -4.63 -5.69
C TRP A 487 -1.84 -3.88 -6.43
N PRO A 488 -3.12 -4.13 -6.09
CA PRO A 488 -4.27 -3.67 -6.89
C PRO A 488 -4.48 -2.15 -6.95
N ILE A 489 -4.03 -1.37 -5.96
CA ILE A 489 -4.28 0.08 -5.87
C ILE A 489 -3.02 0.77 -5.37
N ASN A 490 -2.57 1.84 -6.02
CA ASN A 490 -1.35 2.56 -5.63
C ASN A 490 -1.52 4.05 -5.89
N LEU A 491 -1.03 4.90 -4.99
CA LEU A 491 -1.38 6.32 -4.98
C LEU A 491 -0.96 7.06 -6.28
N ILE A 492 0.25 6.78 -6.76
CA ILE A 492 0.89 7.37 -7.93
C ILE A 492 1.23 6.26 -8.92
N ASN A 493 0.69 6.36 -10.15
CA ASN A 493 0.87 5.36 -11.21
C ASN A 493 1.65 5.99 -12.36
N TYR A 494 2.60 5.26 -12.95
CA TYR A 494 3.50 5.82 -13.97
C TYR A 494 3.96 4.81 -15.00
N ASP A 495 4.52 5.32 -16.09
CA ASP A 495 5.36 4.56 -17.01
C ASP A 495 6.75 5.24 -17.10
N SER A 496 7.53 4.94 -18.15
CA SER A 496 8.89 5.48 -18.31
C SER A 496 8.96 7.01 -18.42
N TYR A 497 7.86 7.72 -18.71
CA TYR A 497 7.87 9.16 -18.99
C TYR A 497 6.62 9.95 -18.58
N ARG A 498 5.55 9.26 -18.16
CA ARG A 498 4.28 9.83 -17.70
C ARG A 498 3.95 9.32 -16.32
N TRP A 499 3.11 10.06 -15.62
CA TRP A 499 2.47 9.61 -14.40
C TRP A 499 1.07 10.20 -14.24
N PHE A 500 0.28 9.61 -13.35
CA PHE A 500 -0.98 10.16 -12.87
C PHE A 500 -1.21 9.76 -11.40
N GLY A 501 -1.87 10.65 -10.65
CA GLY A 501 -2.35 10.33 -9.30
C GLY A 501 -3.76 9.77 -9.35
N LEU A 502 -4.07 8.81 -8.47
CA LEU A 502 -5.46 8.40 -8.24
C LEU A 502 -6.30 9.57 -7.69
N PRO A 503 -7.64 9.53 -7.74
CA PRO A 503 -8.47 10.43 -6.94
C PRO A 503 -8.02 10.48 -5.46
N SER A 504 -7.55 9.35 -4.91
CA SER A 504 -6.94 9.24 -3.58
C SER A 504 -5.70 10.12 -3.41
N TYR A 505 -4.82 10.24 -4.41
CA TYR A 505 -3.66 11.15 -4.38
C TYR A 505 -4.09 12.59 -4.12
N TYR A 506 -5.17 13.02 -4.79
CA TYR A 506 -5.71 14.35 -4.61
C TYR A 506 -6.38 14.54 -3.26
N VAL A 507 -7.01 13.51 -2.69
CA VAL A 507 -7.52 13.54 -1.30
C VAL A 507 -6.37 13.72 -0.32
N GLN A 508 -5.29 12.92 -0.43
CA GLN A 508 -4.10 13.05 0.41
C GLN A 508 -3.54 14.48 0.34
N LYS A 509 -3.29 14.98 -0.89
CA LYS A 509 -2.81 16.34 -1.14
C LYS A 509 -3.73 17.41 -0.54
N MET A 510 -5.04 17.28 -0.76
CA MET A 510 -6.03 18.23 -0.26
C MET A 510 -5.99 18.31 1.27
N PHE A 511 -5.93 17.17 1.96
CA PHE A 511 -5.87 17.16 3.43
C PHE A 511 -4.55 17.72 3.97
N ALA A 512 -3.41 17.25 3.45
CA ALA A 512 -2.08 17.65 3.91
C ALA A 512 -1.82 19.15 3.70
N THR A 513 -2.10 19.67 2.51
CA THR A 513 -1.88 21.10 2.17
C THR A 513 -2.90 22.07 2.80
N ASN A 514 -3.91 21.55 3.50
CA ASN A 514 -4.93 22.34 4.20
C ASN A 514 -5.11 21.85 5.65
N GLN A 515 -4.04 21.40 6.29
CA GLN A 515 -4.04 21.07 7.70
C GLN A 515 -3.93 22.35 8.55
N GLY A 516 -4.84 22.54 9.50
CA GLY A 516 -4.71 23.59 10.52
C GLY A 516 -3.76 23.18 11.65
N THR A 517 -3.49 24.09 12.58
CA THR A 517 -2.62 23.82 13.73
C THR A 517 -3.39 23.39 14.98
N VAL A 518 -4.68 23.74 15.06
CA VAL A 518 -5.54 23.45 16.22
C VAL A 518 -6.89 22.90 15.76
N SER A 519 -7.35 21.81 16.36
CA SER A 519 -8.67 21.23 16.08
C SER A 519 -9.78 22.14 16.60
N LEU A 520 -10.89 22.23 15.87
CA LEU A 520 -12.09 22.94 16.28
C LEU A 520 -13.24 21.93 16.45
N PRO A 521 -13.86 21.86 17.64
CA PRO A 521 -15.02 21.00 17.85
C PRO A 521 -16.15 21.35 16.88
N LEU A 522 -16.84 20.33 16.39
CA LEU A 522 -18.00 20.51 15.52
C LEU A 522 -19.09 19.50 15.82
N THR A 523 -20.33 19.86 15.46
CA THR A 523 -21.48 18.95 15.46
C THR A 523 -22.13 18.92 14.09
N ILE A 524 -22.69 17.77 13.73
CA ILE A 524 -23.46 17.58 12.50
C ILE A 524 -24.88 17.16 12.87
N GLU A 525 -25.84 17.99 12.55
CA GLU A 525 -27.27 17.76 12.79
C GLU A 525 -27.98 17.42 11.48
N ASN A 526 -29.02 16.59 11.56
CA ASN A 526 -29.89 16.22 10.42
C ASN A 526 -29.16 15.60 9.21
N ALA A 527 -27.92 15.14 9.36
CA ALA A 527 -27.25 14.36 8.32
C ALA A 527 -27.99 13.02 8.12
N PRO A 528 -28.31 12.65 6.86
CA PRO A 528 -28.84 11.33 6.54
C PRO A 528 -27.89 10.24 7.02
N ASN A 529 -28.43 9.08 7.34
CA ASN A 529 -27.59 7.89 7.51
C ASN A 529 -27.18 7.41 6.11
N ILE A 530 -25.93 6.98 5.96
CA ILE A 530 -25.51 6.27 4.76
C ILE A 530 -26.28 4.94 4.71
N GLN A 531 -26.90 4.63 3.57
CA GLN A 531 -27.55 3.33 3.41
C GLN A 531 -26.49 2.26 3.38
N ALA A 532 -26.68 1.19 4.17
CA ALA A 532 -25.69 0.14 4.22
C ALA A 532 -25.70 -0.67 2.92
N PRO A 533 -24.59 -0.72 2.15
CA PRO A 533 -24.51 -1.68 1.08
C PRO A 533 -24.35 -3.05 1.71
N TYR A 534 -25.33 -3.92 1.48
CA TYR A 534 -25.18 -5.35 1.72
C TYR A 534 -25.13 -6.05 0.36
N SER A 535 -24.16 -6.94 0.20
CA SER A 535 -24.03 -7.69 -1.03
C SER A 535 -25.11 -8.77 -1.13
N SER A 536 -25.44 -9.17 -2.37
CA SER A 536 -26.09 -10.44 -2.62
C SER A 536 -25.04 -11.52 -2.82
N GLY A 537 -25.42 -12.79 -2.82
CA GLY A 537 -24.52 -13.84 -3.30
C GLY A 537 -24.83 -15.24 -2.79
N SER A 538 -24.13 -16.18 -3.43
CA SER A 538 -24.12 -17.60 -3.10
C SER A 538 -23.48 -17.86 -1.74
N ILE A 539 -23.51 -19.12 -1.32
CA ILE A 539 -22.84 -19.62 -0.11
C ILE A 539 -21.62 -20.45 -0.48
N GLY A 540 -20.71 -20.68 0.46
CA GLY A 540 -19.57 -21.54 0.24
C GLY A 540 -19.05 -22.21 1.51
N LEU A 541 -18.36 -23.33 1.32
CA LEU A 541 -17.68 -24.08 2.37
C LEU A 541 -16.20 -24.09 2.06
N GLY A 542 -15.36 -23.68 3.02
CA GLY A 542 -13.93 -23.51 2.78
C GLY A 542 -13.04 -23.82 3.98
N THR A 543 -11.75 -23.84 3.69
CA THR A 543 -10.66 -24.13 4.61
C THR A 543 -9.41 -23.33 4.24
N TRP A 544 -8.57 -23.02 5.23
CA TRP A 544 -7.26 -22.40 5.03
C TRP A 544 -6.17 -23.16 5.78
N ASN A 545 -5.21 -23.78 5.09
CA ASN A 545 -4.19 -24.64 5.69
C ASN A 545 -4.80 -25.67 6.68
N ASN A 546 -5.96 -26.21 6.31
CA ASN A 546 -6.76 -27.10 7.15
C ASN A 546 -7.57 -28.08 6.29
N SER A 547 -7.90 -29.24 6.86
CA SER A 547 -8.87 -30.21 6.36
C SER A 547 -10.11 -30.23 7.25
N ALA A 548 -11.28 -30.30 6.62
CA ALA A 548 -12.57 -30.27 7.30
C ALA A 548 -13.60 -31.16 6.62
N GLU A 549 -14.62 -31.53 7.40
CA GLU A 549 -15.79 -32.25 6.94
C GLU A 549 -17.06 -31.45 7.21
N PHE A 550 -18.03 -31.56 6.31
CA PHE A 550 -19.29 -30.83 6.32
C PHE A 550 -20.47 -31.78 6.04
N LYS A 551 -21.61 -31.56 6.68
CA LYS A 551 -22.86 -32.27 6.40
C LYS A 551 -24.10 -31.46 6.76
N ASP A 552 -25.27 -31.94 6.37
CA ASP A 552 -26.58 -31.38 6.72
C ASP A 552 -26.76 -29.90 6.28
N LEU A 553 -26.26 -29.54 5.09
CA LEU A 553 -26.28 -28.15 4.60
C LEU A 553 -27.68 -27.77 4.09
N LYS A 554 -28.23 -26.70 4.65
CA LYS A 554 -29.54 -26.15 4.28
C LYS A 554 -29.53 -24.62 4.30
N VAL A 555 -30.20 -24.01 3.31
CA VAL A 555 -30.38 -22.58 3.15
C VAL A 555 -31.87 -22.27 3.03
N VAL A 556 -32.37 -21.35 3.85
CA VAL A 556 -33.81 -21.01 3.94
C VAL A 556 -34.01 -19.50 3.84
N SER A 557 -34.99 -19.05 3.06
CA SER A 557 -35.37 -17.63 2.95
C SER A 557 -36.06 -17.13 4.23
N PRO A 558 -36.19 -15.81 4.43
CA PRO A 558 -36.93 -15.24 5.57
C PRO A 558 -38.39 -15.71 5.64
N GLU A 559 -39.00 -16.02 4.50
CA GLU A 559 -40.37 -16.52 4.39
C GLU A 559 -40.48 -18.03 4.65
N GLY A 560 -39.37 -18.71 4.99
CA GLY A 560 -39.34 -20.14 5.28
C GLY A 560 -39.20 -21.04 4.05
N LYS A 561 -38.95 -20.48 2.85
CA LYS A 561 -38.72 -21.26 1.63
C LYS A 561 -37.31 -21.85 1.63
N VAL A 562 -37.18 -23.16 1.41
CA VAL A 562 -35.87 -23.78 1.19
C VAL A 562 -35.30 -23.29 -0.15
N LEU A 563 -34.17 -22.59 -0.08
CA LEU A 563 -33.43 -22.07 -1.23
C LEU A 563 -32.42 -23.09 -1.77
N PHE A 564 -31.80 -23.86 -0.87
CA PHE A 564 -30.86 -24.93 -1.18
C PHE A 564 -30.80 -25.94 -0.03
N GLU A 565 -30.65 -27.22 -0.35
CA GLU A 565 -30.49 -28.28 0.64
C GLU A 565 -29.71 -29.43 0.02
N THR A 566 -28.75 -29.97 0.76
CA THR A 566 -28.01 -31.18 0.38
C THR A 566 -27.68 -32.01 1.61
N ASP A 567 -27.90 -33.32 1.47
CA ASP A 567 -27.46 -34.36 2.40
C ASP A 567 -26.13 -34.99 1.95
N PHE A 568 -25.52 -34.44 0.90
CA PHE A 568 -24.36 -34.99 0.21
C PHE A 568 -24.56 -36.47 -0.20
N SER A 569 -25.74 -36.81 -0.70
CA SER A 569 -25.99 -38.05 -1.45
C SER A 569 -25.36 -38.04 -2.86
N LYS A 570 -24.93 -36.86 -3.35
CA LYS A 570 -24.24 -36.66 -4.63
C LYS A 570 -22.93 -35.90 -4.43
N ASN A 571 -21.98 -36.10 -5.35
CA ASN A 571 -20.78 -35.30 -5.44
C ASN A 571 -21.12 -33.82 -5.75
N ILE A 572 -20.17 -32.93 -5.44
CA ILE A 572 -20.28 -31.48 -5.65
C ILE A 572 -19.73 -31.04 -7.01
N ASP A 573 -19.90 -31.85 -8.06
CA ASP A 573 -19.27 -31.62 -9.37
C ASP A 573 -19.72 -30.29 -10.00
N ASP A 574 -20.96 -29.89 -9.75
CA ASP A 574 -21.60 -28.64 -10.18
C ASP A 574 -21.25 -27.43 -9.32
N TRP A 575 -20.54 -27.61 -8.21
CA TRP A 575 -20.09 -26.50 -7.36
C TRP A 575 -18.86 -25.85 -7.95
N ARG A 576 -18.82 -24.51 -7.86
CA ARG A 576 -17.64 -23.75 -8.28
C ARG A 576 -16.56 -23.85 -7.20
N LYS A 577 -15.40 -24.39 -7.57
CA LYS A 577 -14.27 -24.61 -6.66
C LYS A 577 -13.18 -23.57 -6.91
N ILE A 578 -12.56 -23.09 -5.84
CA ILE A 578 -11.40 -22.20 -5.85
C ILE A 578 -10.31 -22.83 -5.00
N GLY A 579 -9.05 -22.61 -5.39
CA GLY A 579 -7.88 -23.14 -4.71
C GLY A 579 -7.57 -24.59 -5.04
N ASN A 580 -6.44 -25.07 -4.53
CA ASN A 580 -5.94 -26.42 -4.77
C ASN A 580 -6.52 -27.40 -3.74
N GLY A 581 -7.84 -27.61 -3.81
CA GLY A 581 -8.59 -28.45 -2.90
C GLY A 581 -8.78 -29.89 -3.38
N GLU A 582 -8.82 -30.82 -2.42
CA GLU A 582 -9.24 -32.21 -2.65
C GLU A 582 -10.60 -32.47 -2.02
N TRP A 583 -11.64 -32.58 -2.85
CA TRP A 583 -13.03 -32.72 -2.42
C TRP A 583 -13.56 -34.13 -2.69
N SER A 584 -14.20 -34.74 -1.69
CA SER A 584 -14.85 -36.05 -1.83
C SER A 584 -16.12 -36.10 -1.01
N VAL A 585 -17.07 -36.91 -1.45
CA VAL A 585 -18.31 -37.16 -0.72
C VAL A 585 -18.38 -38.65 -0.36
N LYS A 586 -18.61 -38.94 0.92
CA LYS A 586 -18.76 -40.31 1.42
C LYS A 586 -19.73 -40.34 2.59
N ASP A 587 -20.67 -41.28 2.58
CA ASP A 587 -21.62 -41.53 3.68
C ASP A 587 -22.37 -40.26 4.16
N GLY A 588 -22.79 -39.41 3.21
CA GLY A 588 -23.49 -38.14 3.50
C GLY A 588 -22.61 -37.03 4.06
N VAL A 589 -21.29 -37.15 3.93
CA VAL A 589 -20.30 -36.18 4.41
C VAL A 589 -19.47 -35.68 3.23
N LEU A 590 -19.41 -34.36 3.07
CA LEU A 590 -18.45 -33.70 2.20
C LEU A 590 -17.13 -33.49 2.95
N LYS A 591 -16.03 -33.99 2.40
CA LYS A 591 -14.69 -33.83 2.94
C LYS A 591 -13.81 -33.01 2.01
N GLN A 592 -13.16 -31.99 2.58
CA GLN A 592 -11.98 -31.34 2.03
C GLN A 592 -10.75 -31.97 2.71
N SER A 593 -9.78 -32.51 1.95
CA SER A 593 -8.59 -33.18 2.53
C SER A 593 -7.27 -32.42 2.38
N ALA A 594 -7.19 -31.43 1.47
CA ALA A 594 -5.92 -30.76 1.17
C ALA A 594 -5.54 -29.73 2.26
N ILE A 595 -4.33 -29.82 2.80
CA ILE A 595 -3.78 -28.77 3.67
C ILE A 595 -3.19 -27.69 2.79
N ALA A 596 -4.06 -26.81 2.30
CA ALA A 596 -3.69 -25.73 1.39
C ALA A 596 -4.44 -24.43 1.75
N PRO A 597 -3.87 -23.25 1.45
CA PRO A 597 -4.56 -21.98 1.65
C PRO A 597 -5.67 -21.80 0.59
N ASN A 598 -6.65 -20.95 0.90
CA ASN A 598 -7.69 -20.51 -0.04
C ASN A 598 -8.49 -21.62 -0.74
N VAL A 599 -8.83 -22.71 -0.05
CA VAL A 599 -9.66 -23.78 -0.64
C VAL A 599 -11.12 -23.56 -0.32
N THR A 600 -11.99 -23.43 -1.32
CA THR A 600 -13.44 -23.19 -1.12
C THR A 600 -14.28 -23.78 -2.25
N ALA A 601 -15.47 -24.28 -1.91
CA ALA A 601 -16.49 -24.71 -2.86
C ALA A 601 -17.78 -23.90 -2.66
N PHE A 602 -18.26 -23.25 -3.73
CA PHE A 602 -19.42 -22.36 -3.74
C PHE A 602 -20.64 -22.98 -4.44
N VAL A 603 -21.82 -22.68 -3.91
CA VAL A 603 -23.12 -23.12 -4.44
C VAL A 603 -24.23 -22.11 -4.13
N GLY A 604 -25.26 -22.07 -4.98
CA GLY A 604 -26.43 -21.23 -4.79
C GLY A 604 -26.48 -20.04 -5.74
N ASP A 605 -27.51 -19.20 -5.57
CA ASP A 605 -27.82 -18.11 -6.49
C ASP A 605 -27.11 -16.80 -6.08
N PRO A 606 -26.39 -16.14 -7.00
CA PRO A 606 -25.71 -14.87 -6.71
C PRO A 606 -26.67 -13.70 -6.39
N SER A 607 -27.98 -13.86 -6.59
CA SER A 607 -29.01 -12.87 -6.27
C SER A 607 -29.55 -12.96 -4.84
N TRP A 608 -29.22 -14.01 -4.07
CA TRP A 608 -29.74 -14.14 -2.71
C TRP A 608 -29.22 -13.04 -1.79
N VAL A 609 -30.12 -12.47 -0.99
CA VAL A 609 -29.81 -11.32 -0.12
C VAL A 609 -29.96 -11.69 1.34
N ASN A 610 -31.13 -12.18 1.74
CA ASN A 610 -31.45 -12.57 3.11
C ASN A 610 -31.76 -14.06 3.13
N TYR A 611 -31.15 -14.78 4.07
CA TYR A 611 -31.34 -16.21 4.23
C TYR A 611 -30.70 -16.71 5.52
N THR A 612 -31.07 -17.91 5.95
CA THR A 612 -30.41 -18.61 7.04
C THR A 612 -29.68 -19.82 6.48
N ILE A 613 -28.39 -19.95 6.80
CA ILE A 613 -27.58 -21.14 6.54
C ILE A 613 -27.58 -22.00 7.81
N THR A 614 -27.81 -23.30 7.68
CA THR A 614 -27.55 -24.28 8.74
C THR A 614 -26.73 -25.43 8.18
N LEU A 615 -25.72 -25.88 8.92
CA LEU A 615 -24.93 -27.07 8.60
C LEU A 615 -24.22 -27.61 9.84
N LYS A 616 -23.57 -28.77 9.70
CA LYS A 616 -22.57 -29.25 10.65
C LYS A 616 -21.19 -29.25 10.01
N ALA A 617 -20.17 -28.91 10.79
CA ALA A 617 -18.77 -29.02 10.35
C ALA A 617 -17.86 -29.56 11.46
N ARG A 618 -16.74 -30.18 11.07
CA ARG A 618 -15.65 -30.56 11.99
C ARG A 618 -14.28 -30.37 11.37
N LYS A 619 -13.32 -29.98 12.20
CA LYS A 619 -11.90 -29.95 11.85
C LYS A 619 -11.31 -31.37 11.89
N ILE A 620 -10.48 -31.72 10.90
CA ILE A 620 -9.81 -33.03 10.83
C ILE A 620 -8.31 -32.90 11.12
N ALA A 621 -7.61 -31.98 10.45
CA ALA A 621 -6.17 -31.78 10.58
C ALA A 621 -5.74 -30.42 10.00
N GLY A 622 -4.59 -29.88 10.44
CA GLY A 622 -4.04 -28.61 9.96
C GLY A 622 -4.09 -27.50 11.00
N GLU A 623 -3.65 -26.31 10.63
CA GLU A 623 -3.40 -25.21 11.57
C GLU A 623 -4.66 -24.43 11.92
N ASN A 624 -5.48 -24.05 10.94
CA ASN A 624 -6.72 -23.29 11.16
C ASN A 624 -7.95 -24.20 11.26
N GLY A 625 -9.15 -23.64 11.38
CA GLY A 625 -10.41 -24.37 11.32
C GLY A 625 -11.07 -24.26 9.94
N PHE A 626 -12.37 -24.00 9.91
CA PHE A 626 -13.17 -24.01 8.67
C PHE A 626 -13.96 -22.72 8.50
N GLN A 627 -14.31 -22.43 7.24
CA GLN A 627 -14.89 -21.16 6.81
C GLN A 627 -16.24 -21.39 6.15
N ILE A 628 -17.25 -20.62 6.58
CA ILE A 628 -18.58 -20.62 5.97
C ILE A 628 -18.80 -19.27 5.29
N TYR A 629 -18.89 -19.29 3.97
CA TYR A 629 -19.07 -18.10 3.14
C TYR A 629 -20.55 -17.83 2.88
N PHE A 630 -20.89 -16.55 2.82
CA PHE A 630 -22.24 -16.06 2.52
C PHE A 630 -22.17 -14.79 1.69
N ARG A 631 -23.22 -14.44 0.96
CA ARG A 631 -23.31 -13.24 0.10
C ARG A 631 -22.08 -13.04 -0.79
N ASN A 632 -21.59 -14.13 -1.37
CA ASN A 632 -20.45 -14.15 -2.28
C ASN A 632 -20.93 -14.11 -3.73
N LYS A 633 -21.05 -12.91 -4.31
CA LYS A 633 -21.51 -12.74 -5.70
C LYS A 633 -20.43 -13.07 -6.73
N ASP A 634 -19.22 -12.64 -6.44
CA ASP A 634 -18.03 -12.77 -7.28
C ASP A 634 -17.15 -13.97 -6.89
N HIS A 635 -17.44 -14.58 -5.74
CA HIS A 635 -16.64 -15.62 -5.09
C HIS A 635 -15.23 -15.13 -4.71
N GLN A 636 -15.10 -13.81 -4.49
CA GLN A 636 -13.89 -13.17 -3.99
C GLN A 636 -14.16 -12.31 -2.74
N SER A 637 -15.43 -12.06 -2.41
CA SER A 637 -15.78 -11.26 -1.23
C SER A 637 -15.36 -11.94 0.08
N ARG A 638 -15.00 -11.11 1.06
CA ARG A 638 -14.58 -11.57 2.39
C ARG A 638 -15.74 -11.96 3.32
N ASN A 639 -16.96 -12.06 2.80
CA ASN A 639 -18.14 -12.34 3.60
C ASN A 639 -18.13 -13.81 4.07
N ARG A 640 -17.64 -14.03 5.29
CA ARG A 640 -17.45 -15.36 5.84
C ARG A 640 -17.51 -15.36 7.36
N TRP A 641 -17.80 -16.53 7.91
CA TRP A 641 -17.49 -16.83 9.30
C TRP A 641 -16.34 -17.83 9.34
N ASP A 642 -15.19 -17.37 9.82
CA ASP A 642 -14.00 -18.19 10.03
C ASP A 642 -14.01 -18.71 11.48
N LEU A 643 -14.18 -20.02 11.64
CA LEU A 643 -14.25 -20.68 12.93
C LEU A 643 -12.94 -21.41 13.17
N GLY A 644 -12.08 -20.84 14.01
CA GLY A 644 -10.70 -21.31 14.23
C GLY A 644 -9.70 -20.69 13.25
N GLY A 645 -9.88 -19.42 12.88
CA GLY A 645 -8.93 -18.68 12.05
C GLY A 645 -7.62 -18.38 12.80
N TYR A 646 -6.60 -17.95 12.05
CA TYR A 646 -5.27 -17.54 12.53
C TYR A 646 -4.69 -18.54 13.55
N THR A 647 -4.24 -19.69 13.06
CA THR A 647 -3.69 -20.79 13.88
C THR A 647 -4.66 -21.31 14.95
N ASN A 648 -5.96 -21.32 14.64
CA ASN A 648 -7.03 -21.80 15.53
C ASN A 648 -7.19 -20.99 16.82
N SER A 649 -6.94 -19.69 16.76
CA SER A 649 -6.97 -18.80 17.93
C SER A 649 -8.21 -17.90 17.98
N VAL A 650 -8.91 -17.68 16.85
CA VAL A 650 -10.06 -16.76 16.79
C VAL A 650 -11.26 -17.30 16.02
N TYR A 651 -12.44 -16.80 16.37
CA TYR A 651 -13.61 -16.76 15.50
C TYR A 651 -13.71 -15.37 14.86
N LEU A 652 -13.67 -15.30 13.54
CA LEU A 652 -13.78 -14.05 12.78
C LEU A 652 -15.05 -14.07 11.94
N LEU A 653 -16.07 -13.31 12.35
CA LEU A 653 -17.25 -13.06 11.54
C LEU A 653 -17.05 -11.78 10.73
N ASP A 654 -16.87 -11.92 9.42
CA ASP A 654 -16.57 -10.84 8.48
C ASP A 654 -17.72 -10.69 7.48
N ILE A 655 -18.28 -9.50 7.37
CA ILE A 655 -19.35 -9.16 6.42
C ILE A 655 -18.86 -8.21 5.31
N GLY A 656 -17.54 -8.16 5.10
CA GLY A 656 -16.87 -7.38 4.06
C GLY A 656 -16.66 -5.91 4.45
N VAL A 657 -17.69 -5.29 5.01
CA VAL A 657 -17.70 -3.87 5.45
C VAL A 657 -17.38 -3.68 6.93
N THR A 658 -17.42 -4.75 7.71
CA THR A 658 -16.98 -4.78 9.11
C THR A 658 -16.81 -6.23 9.53
N SER A 659 -16.09 -6.45 10.63
CA SER A 659 -15.92 -7.77 11.21
C SER A 659 -15.91 -7.69 12.73
N GLN A 660 -16.16 -8.83 13.36
CA GLN A 660 -15.95 -9.05 14.78
C GLN A 660 -14.99 -10.23 14.93
N SER A 661 -13.94 -10.04 15.73
CA SER A 661 -13.05 -11.10 16.18
C SER A 661 -13.41 -11.48 17.62
N LYS A 662 -13.28 -12.77 17.96
CA LYS A 662 -13.46 -13.29 19.30
C LYS A 662 -12.42 -14.39 19.57
N PRO A 663 -11.60 -14.31 20.63
CA PRO A 663 -10.67 -15.38 21.00
C PRO A 663 -11.43 -16.69 21.27
N ALA A 664 -11.18 -17.70 20.44
CA ALA A 664 -11.77 -19.04 20.53
C ALA A 664 -11.17 -19.96 19.47
N GLY A 665 -11.13 -21.27 19.75
CA GLY A 665 -10.66 -22.30 18.82
C GLY A 665 -11.64 -23.44 18.65
N ILE A 666 -11.49 -24.19 17.56
CA ILE A 666 -12.26 -25.40 17.25
C ILE A 666 -11.43 -26.64 17.62
N GLU A 667 -12.05 -27.56 18.35
CA GLU A 667 -11.47 -28.88 18.68
C GLU A 667 -11.43 -29.81 17.45
N ILE A 668 -10.32 -30.55 17.30
CA ILE A 668 -10.16 -31.57 16.26
C ILE A 668 -11.14 -32.73 16.48
N GLY A 669 -11.80 -33.18 15.41
CA GLY A 669 -12.69 -34.35 15.38
C GLY A 669 -14.10 -34.09 15.89
N LYS A 670 -14.36 -32.99 16.60
CA LYS A 670 -15.66 -32.62 17.16
C LYS A 670 -16.57 -32.00 16.09
N TRP A 671 -17.81 -32.49 16.01
CA TRP A 671 -18.87 -31.88 15.18
C TRP A 671 -19.48 -30.69 15.90
N TYR A 672 -19.66 -29.61 15.14
CA TYR A 672 -20.34 -28.39 15.58
C TYR A 672 -21.60 -28.16 14.76
N ASP A 673 -22.68 -27.76 15.43
CA ASP A 673 -23.91 -27.29 14.80
C ASP A 673 -23.80 -25.80 14.50
N ILE A 674 -23.81 -25.43 13.22
CA ILE A 674 -23.56 -24.05 12.76
C ILE A 674 -24.85 -23.49 12.17
N LYS A 675 -25.21 -22.27 12.59
CA LYS A 675 -26.28 -21.48 11.99
C LYS A 675 -25.81 -20.05 11.73
N ILE A 676 -26.07 -19.53 10.54
CA ILE A 676 -25.82 -18.14 10.18
C ILE A 676 -27.14 -17.52 9.72
N GLU A 677 -27.65 -16.54 10.46
CA GLU A 677 -28.84 -15.78 10.07
C GLU A 677 -28.45 -14.47 9.41
N ILE A 678 -28.96 -14.21 8.21
CA ILE A 678 -28.62 -13.03 7.42
C ILE A 678 -29.90 -12.26 7.12
N ASN A 679 -30.01 -11.04 7.66
CA ASN A 679 -31.17 -10.17 7.49
C ASN A 679 -30.75 -8.69 7.38
N GLY A 680 -30.95 -8.08 6.22
CA GLY A 680 -30.52 -6.71 5.96
C GLY A 680 -29.01 -6.59 6.10
N SER A 681 -28.51 -5.66 6.90
CA SER A 681 -27.07 -5.58 7.21
C SER A 681 -26.62 -6.50 8.35
N SER A 682 -27.55 -7.09 9.12
CA SER A 682 -27.23 -7.92 10.28
C SER A 682 -26.91 -9.36 9.87
N VAL A 683 -25.83 -9.89 10.42
CA VAL A 683 -25.41 -11.30 10.32
C VAL A 683 -25.14 -11.82 11.72
N LYS A 684 -25.83 -12.91 12.09
CA LYS A 684 -25.68 -13.58 13.39
C LYS A 684 -25.13 -14.98 13.21
N GLY A 685 -24.00 -15.26 13.87
CA GLY A 685 -23.38 -16.57 13.91
C GLY A 685 -23.71 -17.32 15.20
N TYR A 686 -24.28 -18.51 15.07
CA TYR A 686 -24.58 -19.42 16.17
C TYR A 686 -23.78 -20.71 16.05
N LEU A 687 -23.25 -21.18 17.18
CA LEU A 687 -22.51 -22.43 17.30
C LEU A 687 -23.13 -23.25 18.44
N ASP A 688 -23.48 -24.51 18.16
CA ASP A 688 -24.15 -25.43 19.11
C ASP A 688 -25.39 -24.80 19.77
N GLY A 689 -26.18 -24.08 18.96
CA GLY A 689 -27.41 -23.41 19.37
C GLY A 689 -27.24 -22.11 20.16
N LYS A 690 -26.01 -21.68 20.44
CA LYS A 690 -25.72 -20.43 21.16
C LYS A 690 -25.31 -19.33 20.19
N LEU A 691 -25.81 -18.11 20.37
CA LEU A 691 -25.33 -16.93 19.64
C LEU A 691 -23.89 -16.64 20.07
N ILE A 692 -22.97 -16.64 19.11
CA ILE A 692 -21.54 -16.44 19.35
C ILE A 692 -21.09 -15.03 18.98
N GLN A 693 -21.53 -14.55 17.82
CA GLN A 693 -21.16 -13.26 17.23
C GLN A 693 -22.34 -12.68 16.44
N GLU A 694 -22.44 -11.34 16.44
CA GLU A 694 -23.40 -10.58 15.65
C GLU A 694 -22.71 -9.35 15.07
N VAL A 695 -22.89 -9.12 13.78
CA VAL A 695 -22.26 -8.03 13.05
C VAL A 695 -23.29 -7.31 12.18
N GLY A 696 -23.28 -5.98 12.19
CA GLY A 696 -23.98 -5.14 11.20
C GLY A 696 -25.30 -4.48 11.63
N ASP A 697 -25.90 -4.85 12.78
CA ASP A 697 -27.13 -4.20 13.29
C ASP A 697 -26.85 -2.83 13.95
N GLU A 698 -25.70 -2.72 14.64
CA GLU A 698 -25.33 -1.56 15.47
C GLU A 698 -24.83 -0.33 14.66
N ARG A 699 -24.63 -0.47 13.35
CA ARG A 699 -24.03 0.57 12.48
C ARG A 699 -25.03 1.29 11.58
N SER A 700 -26.32 1.09 11.82
CA SER A 700 -27.45 1.81 11.18
C SER A 700 -27.45 3.34 11.39
N GLY A 701 -26.44 3.90 12.08
CA GLY A 701 -26.26 5.33 12.36
C GLY A 701 -25.09 6.05 11.67
N ALA A 702 -24.27 5.37 10.86
CA ALA A 702 -23.17 6.03 10.14
C ALA A 702 -23.73 7.16 9.25
N LYS A 703 -23.19 8.37 9.38
CA LYS A 703 -23.70 9.55 8.68
C LYS A 703 -23.13 9.63 7.27
N SER A 704 -23.94 10.09 6.33
CA SER A 704 -23.49 10.34 4.95
C SER A 704 -22.63 11.59 4.82
N LEU A 705 -22.58 12.43 5.87
CA LEU A 705 -21.75 13.62 5.96
C LEU A 705 -20.72 13.44 7.08
N CYS A 706 -19.44 13.46 6.73
CA CYS A 706 -18.31 13.45 7.67
C CYS A 706 -17.60 14.80 7.59
N ALA A 707 -17.09 15.30 8.72
CA ALA A 707 -16.36 16.56 8.72
C ALA A 707 -15.27 16.63 9.79
N SER A 708 -14.24 17.42 9.51
CA SER A 708 -13.27 17.94 10.48
C SER A 708 -13.17 19.45 10.32
N ALA A 709 -12.81 20.14 11.41
CA ALA A 709 -12.58 21.57 11.39
C ALA A 709 -11.31 21.89 12.19
N SER A 710 -10.57 22.89 11.72
CA SER A 710 -9.34 23.34 12.36
C SER A 710 -9.16 24.84 12.19
N PHE A 711 -8.34 25.43 13.04
CA PHE A 711 -7.82 26.78 12.90
C PHE A 711 -6.35 26.68 12.49
N ASP A 712 -5.97 27.40 11.43
CA ASP A 712 -4.60 27.57 11.01
C ASP A 712 -4.07 28.88 11.60
N GLU A 713 -3.24 28.79 12.64
CA GLU A 713 -2.65 29.96 13.29
C GLU A 713 -1.72 30.76 12.37
N LYS A 714 -1.13 30.12 11.35
CA LYS A 714 -0.20 30.79 10.42
C LYS A 714 -0.96 31.67 9.43
N SER A 715 -2.06 31.15 8.86
CA SER A 715 -2.87 31.91 7.90
C SER A 715 -3.98 32.75 8.54
N GLY A 716 -4.36 32.45 9.79
CA GLY A 716 -5.50 33.07 10.45
C GLY A 716 -6.85 32.62 9.89
N GLU A 717 -6.94 31.39 9.35
CA GLU A 717 -8.14 30.87 8.71
C GLU A 717 -8.77 29.72 9.52
N ILE A 718 -10.09 29.66 9.52
CA ILE A 718 -10.82 28.44 9.90
C ILE A 718 -10.93 27.57 8.65
N ILE A 719 -10.54 26.31 8.77
CA ILE A 719 -10.61 25.31 7.70
C ILE A 719 -11.67 24.29 8.08
N VAL A 720 -12.63 24.04 7.20
CA VAL A 720 -13.65 22.99 7.37
C VAL A 720 -13.56 22.04 6.19
N LYS A 721 -13.25 20.77 6.48
CA LYS A 721 -13.20 19.69 5.49
C LYS A 721 -14.49 18.90 5.60
N VAL A 722 -15.24 18.78 4.50
CA VAL A 722 -16.55 18.12 4.46
C VAL A 722 -16.55 17.06 3.39
N VAL A 723 -16.98 15.85 3.76
CA VAL A 723 -17.12 14.71 2.86
C VAL A 723 -18.59 14.36 2.77
N ASN A 724 -19.16 14.43 1.57
CA ASN A 724 -20.47 13.87 1.27
C ASN A 724 -20.29 12.50 0.63
N ALA A 725 -20.48 11.46 1.45
CA ALA A 725 -20.42 10.06 1.05
C ALA A 725 -21.74 9.54 0.46
N ASP A 726 -22.81 10.34 0.44
CA ASP A 726 -24.06 9.97 -0.22
C ASP A 726 -23.91 10.03 -1.75
N SER A 727 -24.69 9.20 -2.44
CA SER A 727 -24.97 9.33 -3.87
C SER A 727 -25.62 10.66 -4.25
N LYS A 728 -26.37 11.29 -3.33
CA LYS A 728 -27.13 12.50 -3.58
C LYS A 728 -26.39 13.75 -3.12
N SER A 729 -26.61 14.85 -3.83
CA SER A 729 -26.16 16.16 -3.37
C SER A 729 -26.91 16.59 -2.11
N LEU A 730 -26.18 17.12 -1.12
CA LEU A 730 -26.73 17.57 0.15
C LEU A 730 -26.54 19.09 0.29
N LYS A 731 -27.66 19.81 0.37
CA LYS A 731 -27.66 21.24 0.71
C LYS A 731 -27.48 21.39 2.22
N THR A 732 -26.35 21.95 2.62
CA THR A 732 -25.91 21.97 4.03
C THR A 732 -25.64 23.40 4.47
N GLN A 733 -26.02 23.72 5.70
CA GLN A 733 -25.66 24.97 6.35
C GLN A 733 -24.42 24.76 7.22
N ILE A 734 -23.39 25.60 7.08
CA ILE A 734 -22.22 25.65 7.95
C ILE A 734 -22.33 26.91 8.81
N LYS A 735 -22.32 26.76 10.12
CA LYS A 735 -22.37 27.84 11.11
C LYS A 735 -21.05 27.89 11.86
N LEU A 736 -20.43 29.06 11.90
CA LEU A 736 -19.23 29.31 12.70
C LEU A 736 -19.65 30.01 13.98
N ASN A 737 -19.58 29.30 15.10
CA ASN A 737 -19.86 29.85 16.43
C ASN A 737 -18.61 30.63 16.91
N THR A 738 -18.49 31.87 16.44
CA THR A 738 -17.40 32.78 16.79
C THR A 738 -17.87 34.22 16.91
N ASN A 739 -17.23 34.97 17.80
CA ASN A 739 -17.37 36.42 17.91
C ASN A 739 -16.42 37.18 16.98
N LYS A 740 -15.51 36.48 16.29
CA LYS A 740 -14.58 37.08 15.33
C LYS A 740 -15.30 37.38 14.01
N LYS A 741 -14.86 38.43 13.30
CA LYS A 741 -15.43 38.81 12.02
C LYS A 741 -14.85 37.92 10.91
N ILE A 742 -15.73 37.19 10.22
CA ILE A 742 -15.35 36.37 9.06
C ILE A 742 -15.38 37.25 7.80
N ALA A 743 -14.37 37.08 6.94
CA ALA A 743 -14.32 37.77 5.65
C ALA A 743 -15.49 37.32 4.76
N LYS A 744 -16.02 38.26 3.96
CA LYS A 744 -17.11 37.96 3.02
C LYS A 744 -16.67 36.99 1.93
N ASN A 745 -15.40 37.01 1.53
CA ASN A 745 -14.87 36.15 0.48
C ASN A 745 -14.07 35.02 1.14
N GLY A 746 -14.37 33.78 0.75
CA GLY A 746 -13.61 32.59 1.12
C GLY A 746 -13.27 31.76 -0.10
N LYS A 747 -12.63 30.61 0.13
CA LYS A 747 -12.29 29.64 -0.91
C LYS A 747 -12.88 28.28 -0.60
N ILE A 748 -13.23 27.54 -1.64
CA ILE A 748 -13.57 26.12 -1.56
C ILE A 748 -12.75 25.34 -2.59
N ILE A 749 -12.24 24.19 -2.18
CA ILE A 749 -11.55 23.22 -3.04
C ILE A 749 -12.42 21.97 -3.08
N VAL A 750 -12.88 21.56 -4.27
CA VAL A 750 -13.83 20.46 -4.44
C VAL A 750 -13.24 19.36 -5.31
N LEU A 751 -13.20 18.13 -4.82
CA LEU A 751 -12.98 16.93 -5.62
C LEU A 751 -14.33 16.22 -5.80
N SER A 752 -14.74 16.07 -7.06
CA SER A 752 -15.96 15.36 -7.46
C SER A 752 -15.87 14.99 -8.95
N SER A 753 -16.75 14.09 -9.39
CA SER A 753 -16.93 13.76 -10.81
C SER A 753 -18.41 13.47 -11.11
N ASP A 754 -18.73 13.23 -12.37
CA ASP A 754 -20.08 12.86 -12.80
C ASP A 754 -20.47 11.45 -12.35
N SER A 755 -19.48 10.55 -12.20
CA SER A 755 -19.66 9.19 -11.67
C SER A 755 -18.73 8.92 -10.49
N PRO A 756 -19.21 8.25 -9.42
CA PRO A 756 -18.35 7.79 -8.33
C PRO A 756 -17.37 6.69 -8.77
N LEU A 757 -17.57 6.10 -9.96
CA LEU A 757 -16.69 5.09 -10.54
C LEU A 757 -15.63 5.68 -11.48
N ASP A 758 -15.52 7.01 -11.58
CA ASP A 758 -14.52 7.63 -12.42
C ASP A 758 -13.10 7.46 -11.85
N GLU A 759 -12.17 7.12 -12.74
CA GLU A 759 -10.75 6.86 -12.48
C GLU A 759 -9.88 7.77 -13.35
N ASN A 760 -8.68 8.08 -12.87
CA ASN A 760 -7.62 8.66 -13.69
C ASN A 760 -6.83 7.52 -14.37
N THR A 761 -6.31 7.77 -15.57
CA THR A 761 -5.44 6.84 -16.31
C THR A 761 -4.31 7.60 -17.00
N LEU A 762 -3.35 6.90 -17.62
CA LEU A 762 -2.30 7.55 -18.42
C LEU A 762 -2.86 8.38 -19.60
N GLU A 763 -4.02 7.99 -20.14
CA GLU A 763 -4.72 8.68 -21.24
C GLU A 763 -5.60 9.84 -20.73
N LYS A 764 -6.08 9.75 -19.49
CA LYS A 764 -6.92 10.76 -18.85
C LYS A 764 -6.43 11.03 -17.43
N PRO A 765 -5.22 11.62 -17.27
CA PRO A 765 -4.55 11.74 -15.97
C PRO A 765 -5.26 12.70 -15.01
N GLU A 766 -6.10 13.59 -15.55
CA GLU A 766 -6.80 14.64 -14.81
C GLU A 766 -8.34 14.51 -14.89
N LYS A 767 -8.88 13.30 -15.10
CA LYS A 767 -10.34 13.09 -15.17
C LYS A 767 -11.03 13.51 -13.87
N VAL A 768 -10.42 13.19 -12.74
CA VAL A 768 -10.91 13.46 -11.38
C VAL A 768 -9.81 14.19 -10.63
N VAL A 769 -9.90 15.52 -10.58
CA VAL A 769 -8.94 16.42 -9.92
C VAL A 769 -9.67 17.52 -9.15
N PRO A 770 -9.06 18.09 -8.09
CA PRO A 770 -9.67 19.16 -7.31
C PRO A 770 -9.86 20.44 -8.13
N LYS A 771 -10.96 21.13 -7.88
CA LYS A 771 -11.27 22.44 -8.48
C LYS A 771 -11.37 23.50 -7.39
N ASN A 772 -10.71 24.63 -7.62
CA ASN A 772 -10.76 25.78 -6.73
C ASN A 772 -11.90 26.72 -7.15
N GLU A 773 -12.70 27.16 -6.20
CA GLU A 773 -13.78 28.12 -6.42
C GLU A 773 -13.78 29.18 -5.32
N ASN A 774 -14.23 30.40 -5.65
CA ASN A 774 -14.46 31.45 -4.67
C ASN A 774 -15.88 31.32 -4.12
N ILE A 775 -16.05 31.52 -2.82
CA ILE A 775 -17.37 31.51 -2.16
C ILE A 775 -17.64 32.82 -1.45
N THR A 776 -18.93 33.15 -1.34
CA THR A 776 -19.41 34.28 -0.54
C THR A 776 -19.99 33.78 0.77
N ILE A 777 -19.47 34.28 1.88
CA ILE A 777 -19.88 33.94 3.24
C ILE A 777 -20.82 35.03 3.76
N ALA A 778 -21.94 34.63 4.37
CA ALA A 778 -22.95 35.52 4.90
C ALA A 778 -22.82 35.62 6.42
N GLY A 779 -22.09 36.64 6.89
CA GLY A 779 -21.76 36.77 8.31
C GLY A 779 -20.92 35.58 8.77
N ASN A 780 -21.46 34.78 9.69
CA ASN A 780 -20.82 33.57 10.20
C ASN A 780 -21.45 32.28 9.64
N THR A 781 -22.14 32.37 8.51
CA THR A 781 -22.87 31.24 7.93
C THR A 781 -22.58 31.11 6.44
N LEU A 782 -22.39 29.87 6.00
CA LEU A 782 -22.32 29.47 4.60
C LEU A 782 -23.43 28.46 4.34
N THR A 783 -24.16 28.58 3.22
CA THR A 783 -25.02 27.51 2.73
C THR A 783 -24.40 26.96 1.46
N GLN A 784 -23.97 25.70 1.49
CA GLN A 784 -23.26 25.05 0.39
C GLN A 784 -24.00 23.77 -0.02
N THR A 785 -24.12 23.53 -1.31
CA THR A 785 -24.56 22.23 -1.83
C THR A 785 -23.32 21.39 -2.09
N PHE A 786 -23.13 20.33 -1.32
CA PHE A 786 -22.08 19.34 -1.55
C PHE A 786 -22.58 18.30 -2.53
N LYS A 787 -21.86 18.07 -3.63
CA LYS A 787 -22.24 17.04 -4.61
C LYS A 787 -22.21 15.65 -3.97
N GLY A 788 -22.99 14.71 -4.49
CA GLY A 788 -22.85 13.31 -4.09
C GLY A 788 -21.45 12.79 -4.40
N ASN A 789 -20.88 11.93 -3.54
CA ASN A 789 -19.51 11.44 -3.64
C ASN A 789 -18.49 12.56 -3.86
N SER A 790 -18.43 13.50 -2.93
CA SER A 790 -17.48 14.63 -3.02
C SER A 790 -16.78 14.90 -1.70
N VAL A 791 -15.57 15.45 -1.80
CA VAL A 791 -14.87 16.07 -0.68
C VAL A 791 -14.64 17.54 -0.99
N SER A 792 -14.85 18.39 0.01
CA SER A 792 -14.72 19.84 -0.09
C SER A 792 -13.89 20.37 1.07
N ILE A 793 -12.92 21.24 0.79
CA ILE A 793 -12.17 21.99 1.81
C ILE A 793 -12.56 23.44 1.70
N ILE A 794 -13.07 24.01 2.77
CA ILE A 794 -13.55 25.38 2.82
C ILE A 794 -12.65 26.18 3.76
N ARG A 795 -12.11 27.30 3.27
CA ARG A 795 -11.27 28.21 4.04
C ARG A 795 -12.03 29.50 4.31
N PHE A 796 -12.16 29.84 5.59
CA PHE A 796 -12.83 31.03 6.10
C PHE A 796 -11.80 31.98 6.71
N PRO A 797 -11.42 33.06 6.00
CA PRO A 797 -10.49 34.05 6.55
C PRO A 797 -11.10 34.78 7.73
N VAL A 798 -10.39 34.78 8.85
CA VAL A 798 -10.76 35.54 10.03
C VAL A 798 -10.07 36.90 9.94
N LEU A 799 -10.86 37.98 9.99
CA LEU A 799 -10.30 39.32 9.94
C LEU A 799 -9.66 39.64 11.30
N SER A 800 -8.41 40.12 11.27
CA SER A 800 -7.80 40.75 12.44
C SER A 800 -8.66 41.94 12.88
N LYS A 801 -8.80 42.12 14.20
CA LYS A 801 -9.58 43.23 14.77
C LYS A 801 -9.12 44.59 14.28
#